data_AF-X5QV82-F1
#
_entry.id   AF-X5QV82-F1
#
_cell.length_a   1.000
_cell.length_b   1.000
_cell.length_c   1.000
_cell.angle_alpha   90.00
_cell.angle_beta   90.00
_cell.angle_gamma   90.00
#
_symmetry.space_group_name_H-M   'P 1'
#
loop_
_entity.id
_entity.type
_entity.pdbx_description
1 polymer ?
#
loop_
_entity_poly.entity_id
_entity_poly.type
_entity_poly.pdbx_seq_one_letter_code
_entity_poly.pdbx_strand_id
1 'polypeptide(L)'
;MKKAYPIPSETAASQARASDPKNSAWVSANAGSGKTHVLAQRVVRLLLNGTDPSKILCLTYTRAAAANMSNRVFSTLSEWTALGDAELATKIEAVDDRRPDRDTMRRARRLFAEALETPGGLKIQTIHAFCESVLHQFPLEANIPAHFEMLDPQMEASLFAGARRDMISGTSAGDAGLAEAFATVLERGGEHGLDALLAEIVRKRDGLRGFIDAVRRDGGGFQALFDEFHFRPGQSAEDIAASVWPLPGFLPDFFAVFASAAEAADARTVLNNLLPYARLAFAETDPTRRLQMLGKAFLKAGGDPYDPSKLFKKALLGRLPDLPERYLAAVKAITDVSDRLALFRMLVGTVAALTIADWLIVRYERLKRSRGFLDFNDLITRTVNLLARPDAGPWVQYKLDQGIDHILLDEAQDTSPDQWEVVKRLAEEFFAGHGQRGTTNRTVFAVGDEKQSIYSFQGAAPDSFADSRLLFSGRVNAANASFADLKLTWSFRSTDDVLAAVDRVFADPGVRRGISHDPDPLDHKAIRNDAPGYVEVWPSLGADAVEEPDDWTLPVNHASAPAVRVAEHVAATIQAWLKDREIIEGKGRRLRAGDILVLVRKRDRFVHALSRALKDRDIPVAGADRLSLPGHIAVKDLIALGHFLIQPQDDLSLAAVLRSPVFDVSEETLFTLGAGRPAGTSLIASLRQHAGDNTALTDVVARLDGWANEAAFRPVFEFYAGVLARDGLRKKMIARLGPEAGDILDEFLSFCLAEERTGLPGLEAFLATLENTGPEIKREMDQTRDEVRVMTVHAAKGLEAPVVFLVDGGSAPFSDQHLPRLMPFDASGRNFDGKGYLWRSAADVANGFSKAASARARELADDEYRRLLYVGMTRAEDRLIVCGYHGKRQPSTGTWHSIVSRALLAAPESTERRHPASSEPVHRFVMTKLPPVAQAAADESRLPQQVPPLPVGLFRPLPPYEELPRPLSPSGASALIDEAKEAVVDTRSPVLDSEAEPGFAVMRGLALHKLLQMLPGFAEDERQGAAAQYLIRAGADWPEAERNKALASVMAILRDSRFAGLFSSSSRAEVAVMGSIEVKGRLRSISGKIDRLAVTPERVSIVDYKTNRPAPASLAQVPPAYILQLALYRALLKPLYPGRAVTAALLFTEAPRLIELPAQAMDDALARLTGA
;
A
#
# COMPACT_ATOMS: atom_id res chain seq x y z
N MET A 1 15.93 8.28 -27.43
CA MET A 1 15.58 9.60 -26.84
C MET A 1 14.11 9.89 -27.10
N LYS A 2 13.32 10.32 -26.11
CA LYS A 2 11.92 10.75 -26.34
C LYS A 2 11.93 11.98 -27.26
N LYS A 3 11.04 12.04 -28.25
CA LYS A 3 10.86 13.22 -29.11
C LYS A 3 10.46 14.40 -28.22
N ALA A 4 11.23 15.49 -28.27
CA ALA A 4 10.92 16.70 -27.51
C ALA A 4 9.87 17.51 -28.27
N TYR A 5 8.69 17.68 -27.66
CA TYR A 5 7.64 18.53 -28.22
C TYR A 5 7.85 19.98 -27.75
N PRO A 6 7.72 20.98 -28.64
CA PRO A 6 7.80 22.38 -28.23
C PRO A 6 6.60 22.70 -27.32
N ILE A 7 6.90 23.18 -26.12
CA ILE A 7 5.87 23.58 -25.15
C ILE A 7 5.32 24.95 -25.61
N PRO A 8 3.99 25.11 -25.76
CA PRO A 8 3.40 26.41 -26.06
C PRO A 8 3.81 27.47 -25.05
N SER A 9 4.10 28.69 -25.53
CA SER A 9 4.62 29.79 -24.70
C SER A 9 3.72 30.13 -23.52
N GLU A 10 2.39 30.14 -23.70
CA GLU A 10 1.42 30.38 -22.63
C GLU A 10 1.46 29.28 -21.55
N THR A 11 1.60 28.02 -21.96
CA THR A 11 1.72 26.88 -21.04
C THR A 11 3.03 26.94 -20.26
N ALA A 12 4.15 27.24 -20.95
CA ALA A 12 5.45 27.41 -20.31
C ALA A 12 5.42 28.59 -19.30
N ALA A 13 4.83 29.72 -19.68
CA ALA A 13 4.65 30.86 -18.79
C ALA A 13 3.77 30.52 -17.57
N SER A 14 2.70 29.74 -17.77
CA SER A 14 1.84 29.27 -16.67
C SER A 14 2.58 28.32 -15.73
N GLN A 15 3.36 27.36 -16.26
CA GLN A 15 4.20 26.47 -15.46
C GLN A 15 5.30 27.24 -14.70
N ALA A 16 5.90 28.25 -15.32
CA ALA A 16 6.89 29.12 -14.69
C ALA A 16 6.28 29.97 -13.57
N ARG A 17 5.08 30.52 -13.75
CA ARG A 17 4.32 31.24 -12.71
C ARG A 17 3.89 30.33 -11.56
N ALA A 18 3.47 29.10 -11.86
CA ALA A 18 3.08 28.11 -10.85
C ALA A 18 4.27 27.67 -9.99
N SER A 19 5.43 27.46 -10.62
CA SER A 19 6.65 27.04 -9.92
C SER A 19 7.42 28.18 -9.26
N ASP A 20 7.01 29.45 -9.44
CA ASP A 20 7.66 30.62 -8.86
C ASP A 20 7.60 30.58 -7.33
N PRO A 21 8.75 30.49 -6.63
CA PRO A 21 8.82 30.46 -5.17
C PRO A 21 8.20 31.65 -4.47
N LYS A 22 8.03 32.79 -5.15
CA LYS A 22 7.54 34.04 -4.55
C LYS A 22 6.01 34.11 -4.46
N ASN A 23 5.30 33.28 -5.22
CA ASN A 23 3.84 33.32 -5.28
C ASN A 23 3.25 32.12 -4.55
N SER A 24 2.11 32.33 -3.87
CA SER A 24 1.20 31.20 -3.59
C SER A 24 0.50 30.82 -4.89
N ALA A 25 0.31 29.53 -5.15
CA ALA A 25 -0.21 29.07 -6.43
C ALA A 25 -1.26 27.97 -6.26
N TRP A 26 -2.33 28.08 -7.04
CA TRP A 26 -3.36 27.06 -7.16
C TRP A 26 -3.44 26.60 -8.60
N VAL A 27 -3.13 25.33 -8.84
CA VAL A 27 -2.99 24.78 -10.18
C VAL A 27 -4.09 23.75 -10.42
N SER A 28 -5.11 24.13 -11.18
CA SER A 28 -6.09 23.21 -11.73
C SER A 28 -5.54 22.63 -13.02
N ALA A 29 -5.35 21.32 -13.09
CA ALA A 29 -4.54 20.72 -14.13
C ALA A 29 -5.17 19.46 -14.69
N ASN A 30 -5.46 19.45 -15.99
CA ASN A 30 -6.01 18.29 -16.69
C ASN A 30 -5.12 17.04 -16.54
N ALA A 31 -5.65 15.86 -16.87
CA ALA A 31 -4.88 14.63 -16.91
C ALA A 31 -3.66 14.75 -17.85
N GLY A 32 -2.49 14.32 -17.36
CA GLY A 32 -1.26 14.32 -18.15
C GLY A 32 -0.58 15.69 -18.34
N SER A 33 -1.03 16.76 -17.67
CA SER A 33 -0.49 18.12 -17.83
C SER A 33 0.84 18.43 -17.14
N GLY A 34 1.46 17.41 -16.51
CA GLY A 34 2.74 17.58 -15.83
C GLY A 34 2.66 18.15 -14.41
N LYS A 35 1.54 17.96 -13.70
CA LYS A 35 1.35 18.36 -12.28
C LYS A 35 2.58 18.08 -11.40
N THR A 36 3.01 16.83 -11.36
CA THR A 36 4.17 16.38 -10.58
C THR A 36 5.49 17.00 -11.06
N HIS A 37 5.61 17.34 -12.35
CA HIS A 37 6.78 18.04 -12.86
C HIS A 37 6.84 19.49 -12.36
N VAL A 38 5.72 20.22 -12.43
CA VAL A 38 5.62 21.59 -11.90
C VAL A 38 5.90 21.62 -10.39
N LEU A 39 5.37 20.64 -9.66
CA LEU A 39 5.58 20.49 -8.22
C LEU A 39 7.06 20.22 -7.88
N ALA A 40 7.71 19.28 -8.57
CA ALA A 40 9.13 18.98 -8.39
C ALA A 40 10.02 20.18 -8.78
N GLN A 41 9.70 20.87 -9.87
CA GLN A 41 10.39 22.09 -10.29
C GLN A 41 10.26 23.19 -9.23
N ARG A 42 9.09 23.33 -8.61
CA ARG A 42 8.89 24.29 -7.51
C ARG A 42 9.80 23.98 -6.31
N VAL A 43 9.90 22.71 -5.89
CA VAL A 43 10.82 22.30 -4.81
C VAL A 43 12.27 22.65 -5.17
N VAL A 44 12.69 22.33 -6.39
CA VAL A 44 14.05 22.64 -6.87
C VAL A 44 14.31 24.16 -6.89
N ARG A 45 13.35 24.97 -7.34
CA ARG A 45 13.47 26.44 -7.33
C ARG A 45 13.50 27.02 -5.92
N LEU A 46 12.74 26.46 -4.98
CA LEU A 46 12.78 26.85 -3.57
C LEU A 46 14.18 26.61 -2.97
N LEU A 47 14.75 25.43 -3.21
CA LEU A 47 16.10 25.06 -2.75
C LEU A 47 17.19 25.94 -3.36
N LEU A 48 17.10 26.22 -4.67
CA LEU A 48 17.99 27.15 -5.37
C LEU A 48 17.93 28.56 -4.77
N ASN A 49 16.74 29.03 -4.39
CA ASN A 49 16.51 30.40 -3.91
C ASN A 49 16.96 30.69 -2.47
N GLY A 50 17.49 29.72 -1.74
CA GLY A 50 17.86 29.97 -0.34
C GLY A 50 17.22 29.06 0.67
N THR A 51 16.10 28.43 0.31
CA THR A 51 15.25 27.72 1.27
C THR A 51 15.97 26.49 1.80
N ASP A 52 16.03 26.38 3.13
CA ASP A 52 16.52 25.19 3.81
C ASP A 52 15.57 24.00 3.51
N PRO A 53 16.07 22.82 3.09
CA PRO A 53 15.23 21.67 2.76
C PRO A 53 14.25 21.27 3.87
N SER A 54 14.64 21.46 5.14
CA SER A 54 13.78 21.15 6.29
C SER A 54 12.53 22.02 6.37
N LYS A 55 12.50 23.17 5.67
CA LYS A 55 11.41 24.14 5.66
C LYS A 55 10.39 23.99 4.54
N ILE A 56 10.58 23.00 3.67
CA ILE A 56 9.66 22.69 2.57
C ILE A 56 8.84 21.47 2.98
N LEU A 57 7.55 21.67 3.28
CA LEU A 57 6.63 20.57 3.55
C LEU A 57 5.86 20.23 2.28
N CYS A 58 6.06 19.01 1.75
CA CYS A 58 5.30 18.52 0.62
C CYS A 58 4.40 17.35 1.03
N LEU A 59 3.10 17.56 0.95
CA LEU A 59 2.06 16.61 1.33
C LEU A 59 1.48 15.94 0.07
N THR A 60 1.45 14.61 0.06
CA THR A 60 0.82 13.81 -1.00
C THR A 60 -0.30 12.92 -0.45
N TYR A 61 -1.15 12.43 -1.35
CA TYR A 61 -2.22 11.50 -0.98
C TYR A 61 -1.71 10.07 -0.72
N THR A 62 -0.77 9.58 -1.56
CA THR A 62 -0.25 8.21 -1.48
C THR A 62 1.26 8.16 -1.22
N ARG A 63 1.73 7.09 -0.58
CA ARG A 63 3.17 6.82 -0.38
C ARG A 63 3.92 6.69 -1.71
N ALA A 64 3.30 6.09 -2.73
CA ALA A 64 3.86 5.98 -4.07
C ALA A 64 4.07 7.36 -4.73
N ALA A 65 3.13 8.30 -4.58
CA ALA A 65 3.28 9.67 -5.07
C ALA A 65 4.42 10.41 -4.35
N ALA A 66 4.53 10.26 -3.02
CA ALA A 66 5.63 10.82 -2.24
C ALA A 66 6.99 10.28 -2.72
N ALA A 67 7.12 8.96 -2.89
CA ALA A 67 8.35 8.32 -3.37
C ALA A 67 8.71 8.76 -4.80
N ASN A 68 7.73 8.82 -5.71
CA ASN A 68 7.96 9.27 -7.09
C ASN A 68 8.45 10.72 -7.13
N MET A 69 7.81 11.62 -6.37
CA MET A 69 8.22 13.02 -6.31
C MET A 69 9.62 13.17 -5.68
N SER A 70 9.90 12.47 -4.58
CA SER A 70 11.22 12.44 -3.94
C SER A 70 12.30 11.99 -4.92
N ASN A 71 12.10 10.85 -5.61
CA ASN A 71 13.02 10.33 -6.62
C ASN A 71 13.28 11.32 -7.76
N ARG A 72 12.26 12.07 -8.20
CA ARG A 72 12.42 13.10 -9.24
C ARG A 72 13.28 14.27 -8.79
N VAL A 73 13.06 14.77 -7.57
CA VAL A 73 13.85 15.85 -7.00
C VAL A 73 15.30 15.39 -6.83
N PHE A 74 15.53 14.23 -6.18
CA PHE A 74 16.87 13.69 -5.98
C PHE A 74 17.59 13.36 -7.29
N SER A 75 16.90 12.83 -8.30
CA SER A 75 17.49 12.57 -9.62
C SER A 75 17.98 13.87 -10.29
N THR A 76 17.20 14.95 -10.18
CA THR A 76 17.58 16.26 -10.74
C THR A 76 18.79 16.84 -10.01
N LEU A 77 18.78 16.81 -8.67
CA LEU A 77 19.89 17.30 -7.85
C LEU A 77 21.16 16.47 -8.06
N SER A 78 21.03 15.14 -8.21
CA SER A 78 22.15 14.23 -8.48
C SER A 78 22.73 14.42 -9.88
N GLU A 79 21.92 14.74 -10.91
CA GLU A 79 22.43 15.05 -12.25
C GLU A 79 23.36 16.28 -12.17
N TRP A 80 22.95 17.33 -11.44
CA TRP A 80 23.71 18.58 -11.31
C TRP A 80 25.08 18.42 -10.67
N THR A 81 25.29 17.42 -9.80
CA THR A 81 26.60 17.21 -9.17
C THR A 81 27.65 16.77 -10.20
N ALA A 82 27.25 16.06 -11.25
CA ALA A 82 28.15 15.46 -12.24
C ALA A 82 28.36 16.32 -13.50
N LEU A 83 27.46 17.27 -13.81
CA LEU A 83 27.54 18.09 -15.02
C LEU A 83 28.73 19.06 -15.01
N GLY A 84 29.25 19.40 -16.20
CA GLY A 84 30.22 20.50 -16.37
C GLY A 84 29.57 21.88 -16.18
N ASP A 85 30.36 22.92 -15.90
CA ASP A 85 29.82 24.25 -15.54
C ASP A 85 28.93 24.87 -16.63
N ALA A 86 29.28 24.71 -17.92
CA ALA A 86 28.48 25.25 -19.02
C ALA A 86 27.11 24.54 -19.16
N GLU A 87 27.09 23.22 -18.98
CA GLU A 87 25.88 22.41 -19.04
C GLU A 87 24.99 22.67 -17.82
N LEU A 88 25.60 22.74 -16.63
CA LEU A 88 24.91 23.10 -15.39
C LEU A 88 24.28 24.49 -15.48
N ALA A 89 25.02 25.48 -16.02
CA ALA A 89 24.49 26.83 -16.20
C ALA A 89 23.25 26.84 -17.11
N THR A 90 23.30 26.10 -18.22
CA THR A 90 22.17 25.95 -19.16
C THR A 90 20.96 25.28 -18.49
N LYS A 91 21.19 24.25 -17.67
CA LYS A 91 20.12 23.54 -16.95
C LYS A 91 19.45 24.41 -15.90
N ILE A 92 20.23 25.17 -15.12
CA ILE A 92 19.68 26.08 -14.11
C ILE A 92 18.96 27.26 -14.78
N GLU A 93 19.50 27.80 -15.86
CA GLU A 93 18.85 28.86 -16.65
C GLU A 93 17.49 28.40 -17.18
N ALA A 94 17.37 27.16 -17.65
CA ALA A 94 16.09 26.59 -18.06
C ALA A 94 15.08 26.41 -16.90
N VAL A 95 15.55 26.33 -15.65
CA VAL A 95 14.70 26.12 -14.46
C VAL A 95 14.24 27.43 -13.84
N ASP A 96 15.11 28.45 -13.79
CA ASP A 96 14.85 29.72 -13.10
C ASP A 96 14.81 30.94 -14.03
N ASP A 97 14.86 30.73 -15.36
CA ASP A 97 14.81 31.75 -16.42
C ASP A 97 15.87 32.86 -16.25
N ARG A 98 16.95 32.52 -15.54
CA ARG A 98 18.07 33.40 -15.23
C ARG A 98 19.36 32.61 -15.27
N ARG A 99 20.34 33.12 -16.01
CA ARG A 99 21.68 32.55 -16.04
C ARG A 99 22.32 32.58 -14.64
N PRO A 100 22.74 31.43 -14.08
CA PRO A 100 23.26 31.39 -12.71
C PRO A 100 24.64 32.04 -12.61
N ASP A 101 24.91 32.66 -11.46
CA ASP A 101 26.26 33.07 -11.09
C ASP A 101 27.06 31.91 -10.48
N ARG A 102 28.33 32.16 -10.15
CA ARG A 102 29.22 31.15 -9.57
C ARG A 102 28.72 30.63 -8.22
N ASP A 103 28.06 31.46 -7.42
CA ASP A 103 27.59 31.06 -6.10
C ASP A 103 26.33 30.19 -6.21
N THR A 104 25.43 30.52 -7.14
CA THR A 104 24.26 29.70 -7.48
C THR A 104 24.69 28.33 -8.02
N MET A 105 25.69 28.27 -8.90
CA MET A 105 26.25 26.99 -9.39
C MET A 105 26.89 26.17 -8.28
N ARG A 106 27.63 26.80 -7.36
CA ARG A 106 28.19 26.12 -6.18
C ARG A 106 27.10 25.58 -5.26
N ARG A 107 26.05 26.35 -5.03
CA ARG A 107 24.88 25.93 -4.25
C ARG A 107 24.20 24.75 -4.91
N ALA A 108 23.89 24.83 -6.20
CA ALA A 108 23.23 23.77 -6.96
C ALA A 108 23.93 22.41 -6.82
N ARG A 109 25.28 22.39 -6.82
CA ARG A 109 26.08 21.16 -6.60
C ARG A 109 26.04 20.64 -5.16
N ARG A 110 25.79 21.50 -4.18
CA ARG A 110 25.68 21.12 -2.75
C ARG A 110 24.28 20.65 -2.37
N LEU A 111 23.24 21.11 -3.08
CA LEU A 111 21.84 20.81 -2.76
C LEU A 111 21.55 19.31 -2.63
N PHE A 112 22.20 18.44 -3.41
CA PHE A 112 22.04 16.99 -3.26
C PHE A 112 22.51 16.50 -1.89
N ALA A 113 23.70 16.93 -1.45
CA ALA A 113 24.24 16.57 -0.14
C ALA A 113 23.44 17.24 0.99
N GLU A 114 23.13 18.52 0.87
CA GLU A 114 22.33 19.25 1.87
C GLU A 114 20.94 18.61 2.07
N ALA A 115 20.27 18.21 0.99
CA ALA A 115 18.98 17.52 1.07
C ALA A 115 19.08 16.11 1.67
N LEU A 116 20.20 15.40 1.44
CA LEU A 116 20.43 14.06 1.99
C LEU A 116 20.84 14.09 3.48
N GLU A 117 21.64 15.09 3.87
CA GLU A 117 22.11 15.30 5.25
C GLU A 117 21.08 16.03 6.13
N THR A 118 20.00 16.54 5.54
CA THR A 118 18.89 17.13 6.30
C THR A 118 18.32 16.09 7.27
N PRO A 119 18.25 16.39 8.58
CA PRO A 119 17.66 15.46 9.55
C PRO A 119 16.22 15.09 9.19
N GLY A 120 15.96 13.80 9.02
CA GLY A 120 14.66 13.29 8.53
C GLY A 120 14.44 13.40 7.02
N GLY A 121 15.42 13.90 6.27
CA GLY A 121 15.38 14.09 4.82
C GLY A 121 14.47 15.23 4.36
N LEU A 122 14.27 15.32 3.05
CA LEU A 122 13.22 16.16 2.45
C LEU A 122 11.85 15.71 2.96
N LYS A 123 11.05 16.64 3.52
CA LYS A 123 9.72 16.37 4.09
C LYS A 123 8.67 16.16 2.99
N ILE A 124 8.85 15.12 2.18
CA ILE A 124 7.92 14.66 1.14
C ILE A 124 7.21 13.42 1.68
N GLN A 125 5.99 13.58 2.18
CA GLN A 125 5.29 12.52 2.90
C GLN A 125 3.78 12.63 2.75
N THR A 126 3.05 11.60 3.17
CA THR A 126 1.58 11.66 3.17
C THR A 126 1.07 12.52 4.32
N ILE A 127 -0.17 13.03 4.21
CA ILE A 127 -0.82 13.80 5.30
C ILE A 127 -0.86 12.99 6.60
N HIS A 128 -1.16 11.68 6.52
CA HIS A 128 -1.15 10.80 7.69
C HIS A 128 0.24 10.67 8.32
N ALA A 129 1.29 10.45 7.52
CA ALA A 129 2.66 10.35 8.03
C ALA A 129 3.13 11.66 8.67
N PHE A 130 2.72 12.81 8.12
CA PHE A 130 2.96 14.11 8.75
C PHE A 130 2.26 14.21 10.12
N CYS A 131 0.97 13.87 10.20
CA CYS A 131 0.21 13.93 11.46
C CYS A 131 0.80 12.97 12.51
N GLU A 132 1.18 11.76 12.11
CA GLU A 132 1.89 10.79 12.95
C GLU A 132 3.19 11.35 13.50
N SER A 133 4.01 11.97 12.64
CA SER A 133 5.26 12.63 13.05
C SER A 133 5.04 13.76 14.05
N VAL A 134 4.00 14.59 13.85
CA VAL A 134 3.63 15.67 14.77
C VAL A 134 3.20 15.10 16.13
N LEU A 135 2.36 14.08 16.13
CA LEU A 135 1.87 13.46 17.36
C LEU A 135 2.99 12.76 18.16
N HIS A 136 3.97 12.15 17.49
CA HIS A 136 5.16 11.61 18.15
C HIS A 136 6.08 12.70 18.72
N GLN A 137 6.11 13.90 18.12
CA GLN A 137 6.90 15.03 18.64
C GLN A 137 6.23 15.72 19.84
N PHE A 138 4.90 15.76 19.88
CA PHE A 138 4.10 16.45 20.90
C PHE A 138 3.06 15.53 21.58
N PRO A 139 3.46 14.36 22.10
CA PRO A 139 2.49 13.39 22.63
C PRO A 139 1.80 13.89 23.91
N LEU A 140 2.52 14.66 24.74
CA LEU A 140 1.98 15.18 26.00
C LEU A 140 0.95 16.28 25.74
N GLU A 141 1.26 17.21 24.84
CA GLU A 141 0.36 18.29 24.41
C GLU A 141 -0.88 17.73 23.70
N ALA A 142 -0.71 16.64 22.95
CA ALA A 142 -1.81 15.91 22.30
C ALA A 142 -2.59 14.98 23.26
N ASN A 143 -2.18 14.87 24.53
CA ASN A 143 -2.78 13.99 25.53
C ASN A 143 -2.86 12.52 25.06
N ILE A 144 -1.78 12.04 24.44
CA ILE A 144 -1.61 10.66 23.98
C ILE A 144 -0.39 10.00 24.66
N PRO A 145 -0.36 8.66 24.70
CA PRO A 145 0.83 7.94 25.14
C PRO A 145 2.06 8.27 24.28
N ALA A 146 3.23 8.41 24.90
CA ALA A 146 4.48 8.77 24.20
C ALA A 146 4.91 7.73 23.15
N HIS A 147 4.64 6.45 23.41
CA HIS A 147 4.86 5.34 22.49
C HIS A 147 3.52 4.77 22.06
N PHE A 148 2.79 5.52 21.22
CA PHE A 148 1.61 4.96 20.60
C PHE A 148 2.00 4.09 19.39
N GLU A 149 1.17 3.09 19.12
CA GLU A 149 1.30 2.23 17.95
C GLU A 149 0.06 2.39 17.05
N MET A 150 0.28 2.31 15.74
CA MET A 150 -0.78 2.43 14.75
C MET A 150 -1.59 1.14 14.67
N LEU A 151 -2.92 1.25 14.71
CA LEU A 151 -3.81 0.12 14.49
C LEU A 151 -3.70 -0.37 13.04
N ASP A 152 -3.32 -1.63 12.89
CA ASP A 152 -3.55 -2.36 11.65
C ASP A 152 -4.99 -2.94 11.61
N PRO A 153 -5.45 -3.42 10.44
CA PRO A 153 -6.80 -3.98 10.32
C PRO A 153 -7.07 -5.21 11.21
N GLN A 154 -6.05 -5.98 11.56
CA GLN A 154 -6.20 -7.18 12.42
C GLN A 154 -6.39 -6.76 13.88
N MET A 155 -5.58 -5.81 14.34
CA MET A 155 -5.71 -5.18 15.66
C MET A 155 -7.08 -4.51 15.81
N GLU A 156 -7.54 -3.79 14.78
CA GLU A 156 -8.88 -3.17 14.76
C GLU A 156 -10.00 -4.21 14.90
N ALA A 157 -9.94 -5.30 14.12
CA ALA A 157 -10.90 -6.40 14.21
C ALA A 157 -10.91 -7.08 15.59
N SER A 158 -9.72 -7.29 16.17
CA SER A 158 -9.55 -7.87 17.51
C SER A 158 -10.14 -6.97 18.60
N LEU A 159 -9.87 -5.66 18.55
CA LEU A 159 -10.45 -4.69 19.46
C LEU A 159 -11.97 -4.63 19.33
N PHE A 160 -12.49 -4.63 18.11
CA PHE A 160 -13.91 -4.64 17.84
C PHE A 160 -14.60 -5.91 18.37
N ALA A 161 -14.01 -7.09 18.14
CA ALA A 161 -14.51 -8.35 18.67
C ALA A 161 -14.51 -8.36 20.21
N GLY A 162 -13.47 -7.79 20.83
CA GLY A 162 -13.41 -7.57 22.28
C GLY A 162 -14.54 -6.67 22.79
N ALA A 163 -14.71 -5.50 22.18
CA ALA A 163 -15.77 -4.54 22.54
C ALA A 163 -17.18 -5.13 22.35
N ARG A 164 -17.40 -5.92 21.29
CA ARG A 164 -18.65 -6.65 21.04
C ARG A 164 -18.92 -7.69 22.14
N ARG A 165 -17.93 -8.50 22.51
CA ARG A 165 -18.06 -9.49 23.59
C ARG A 165 -18.38 -8.83 24.92
N ASP A 166 -17.74 -7.71 25.22
CA ASP A 166 -18.01 -6.92 26.42
C ASP A 166 -19.42 -6.35 26.41
N MET A 167 -19.94 -5.97 25.24
CA MET A 167 -21.32 -5.49 25.10
C MET A 167 -22.32 -6.59 25.42
N ILE A 168 -22.14 -7.77 24.83
CA ILE A 168 -23.04 -8.93 25.01
C ILE A 168 -23.02 -9.44 26.46
N SER A 169 -21.85 -9.43 27.09
CA SER A 169 -21.74 -9.79 28.52
C SER A 169 -22.28 -8.68 29.44
N GLY A 170 -22.08 -7.41 29.07
CA GLY A 170 -22.54 -6.23 29.83
C GLY A 170 -24.05 -6.01 29.79
N THR A 171 -24.73 -6.34 28.68
CA THR A 171 -26.20 -6.29 28.59
C THR A 171 -26.87 -7.29 29.54
N SER A 172 -26.17 -8.35 29.91
CA SER A 172 -26.64 -9.32 30.92
C SER A 172 -26.42 -8.84 32.36
N ALA A 173 -25.64 -7.77 32.58
CA ALA A 173 -25.09 -7.38 33.89
C ALA A 173 -25.62 -6.07 34.50
N GLY A 174 -26.62 -5.39 33.91
CA GLY A 174 -27.44 -4.41 34.65
C GLY A 174 -27.74 -3.04 34.02
N ASP A 175 -27.43 -2.77 32.75
CA ASP A 175 -27.92 -1.57 32.05
C ASP A 175 -29.20 -1.89 31.27
N ALA A 176 -30.36 -1.61 31.89
CA ALA A 176 -31.67 -1.89 31.30
C ALA A 176 -31.90 -1.14 29.97
N GLY A 177 -31.36 0.07 29.84
CA GLY A 177 -31.50 0.88 28.62
C GLY A 177 -30.69 0.32 27.45
N LEU A 178 -29.46 -0.15 27.73
CA LEU A 178 -28.63 -0.81 26.71
C LEU A 178 -29.22 -2.15 26.26
N ALA A 179 -29.77 -2.95 27.20
CA ALA A 179 -30.40 -4.22 26.88
C ALA A 179 -31.64 -4.04 25.98
N GLU A 180 -32.48 -3.05 26.28
CA GLU A 180 -33.65 -2.71 25.45
C GLU A 180 -33.25 -2.20 24.06
N ALA A 181 -32.22 -1.35 23.98
CA ALA A 181 -31.69 -0.88 22.71
C ALA A 181 -31.12 -2.04 21.86
N PHE A 182 -30.38 -2.95 22.49
CA PHE A 182 -29.84 -4.15 21.83
C PHE A 182 -30.95 -5.06 21.30
N ALA A 183 -31.98 -5.32 22.10
CA ALA A 183 -33.14 -6.10 21.67
C ALA A 183 -33.87 -5.44 20.50
N THR A 184 -34.10 -4.13 20.57
CA THR A 184 -34.74 -3.35 19.49
C THR A 184 -33.95 -3.43 18.18
N VAL A 185 -32.62 -3.34 18.25
CA VAL A 185 -31.76 -3.43 17.07
C VAL A 185 -31.77 -4.84 16.50
N LEU A 186 -31.71 -5.87 17.35
CA LEU A 186 -31.72 -7.27 16.93
C LEU A 186 -33.06 -7.67 16.29
N GLU A 187 -34.19 -7.23 16.87
CA GLU A 187 -35.54 -7.49 16.32
C GLU A 187 -35.69 -6.88 14.92
N ARG A 188 -35.14 -5.68 14.71
CA ARG A 188 -35.30 -4.93 13.45
C ARG A 188 -34.26 -5.26 12.38
N GLY A 189 -33.04 -5.59 12.77
CA GLY A 189 -31.90 -5.79 11.87
C GLY A 189 -31.48 -7.25 11.68
N GLY A 190 -31.91 -8.15 12.58
CA GLY A 190 -31.34 -9.50 12.67
C GLY A 190 -29.86 -9.49 13.07
N GLU A 191 -29.25 -10.68 13.18
CA GLU A 191 -27.85 -10.83 13.57
C GLU A 191 -26.89 -10.14 12.59
N HIS A 192 -27.07 -10.38 11.28
CA HIS A 192 -26.25 -9.75 10.25
C HIS A 192 -26.41 -8.23 10.20
N GLY A 193 -27.62 -7.70 10.42
CA GLY A 193 -27.85 -6.25 10.44
C GLY A 193 -27.28 -5.57 11.69
N LEU A 194 -27.28 -6.26 12.83
CA LEU A 194 -26.59 -5.82 14.04
C LEU A 194 -25.08 -5.75 13.81
N ASP A 195 -24.45 -6.80 13.29
CA ASP A 195 -23.01 -6.81 13.05
C ASP A 195 -22.60 -5.72 12.05
N ALA A 196 -23.38 -5.51 10.99
CA ALA A 196 -23.17 -4.43 10.04
C ALA A 196 -23.31 -3.03 10.69
N LEU A 197 -24.29 -2.85 11.59
CA LEU A 197 -24.46 -1.60 12.34
C LEU A 197 -23.27 -1.36 13.27
N LEU A 198 -22.86 -2.36 14.05
CA LEU A 198 -21.75 -2.23 15.00
C LEU A 198 -20.44 -1.86 14.29
N ALA A 199 -20.16 -2.50 13.14
CA ALA A 199 -19.00 -2.17 12.31
C ALA A 199 -19.09 -0.72 11.77
N GLU A 200 -20.27 -0.29 11.33
CA GLU A 200 -20.47 1.07 10.83
C GLU A 200 -20.37 2.13 11.93
N ILE A 201 -20.78 1.82 13.16
CA ILE A 201 -20.61 2.69 14.34
C ILE A 201 -19.13 2.98 14.58
N VAL A 202 -18.28 1.95 14.62
CA VAL A 202 -16.83 2.14 14.85
C VAL A 202 -16.21 2.98 13.73
N ARG A 203 -16.60 2.74 12.48
CA ARG A 203 -16.11 3.51 11.32
C ARG A 203 -16.51 4.99 11.37
N LYS A 204 -17.71 5.30 11.88
CA LYS A 204 -18.26 6.67 11.96
C LYS A 204 -18.19 7.28 13.36
N ARG A 205 -17.38 6.71 14.25
CA ARG A 205 -17.36 7.02 15.69
C ARG A 205 -17.21 8.51 16.00
N ASP A 206 -16.32 9.23 15.31
CA ASP A 206 -16.03 10.63 15.65
C ASP A 206 -17.22 11.54 15.31
N GLY A 207 -17.80 11.35 14.12
CA GLY A 207 -19.02 12.04 13.71
C GLY A 207 -20.23 11.67 14.56
N LEU A 208 -20.39 10.38 14.90
CA LEU A 208 -21.46 9.91 15.77
C LEU A 208 -21.34 10.48 17.18
N ARG A 209 -20.13 10.55 17.74
CA ARG A 209 -19.88 11.13 19.05
C ARG A 209 -20.24 12.61 19.08
N GLY A 210 -19.76 13.38 18.10
CA GLY A 210 -20.13 14.79 17.97
C GLY A 210 -21.65 14.99 17.85
N PHE A 211 -22.34 14.12 17.13
CA PHE A 211 -23.79 14.14 17.02
C PHE A 211 -24.50 13.77 18.34
N ILE A 212 -24.06 12.71 19.02
CA ILE A 212 -24.61 12.28 20.32
C ILE A 212 -24.44 13.40 21.36
N ASP A 213 -23.25 14.00 21.43
CA ASP A 213 -22.95 15.11 22.34
C ASP A 213 -23.78 16.36 22.01
N ALA A 214 -24.05 16.62 20.72
CA ALA A 214 -24.87 17.74 20.29
C ALA A 214 -26.36 17.54 20.63
N VAL A 215 -26.89 16.33 20.48
CA VAL A 215 -28.29 16.01 20.76
C VAL A 215 -28.57 15.85 22.26
N ARG A 216 -27.57 15.46 23.07
CA ARG A 216 -27.70 15.25 24.52
C ARG A 216 -27.24 16.44 25.38
N ARG A 217 -26.90 17.57 24.76
CA ARG A 217 -26.20 18.71 25.38
C ARG A 217 -26.88 19.28 26.64
N ASP A 218 -28.20 19.15 26.77
CA ASP A 218 -29.00 19.66 27.89
C ASP A 218 -29.36 18.59 28.95
N GLY A 219 -28.70 17.43 28.95
CA GLY A 219 -28.98 16.32 29.88
C GLY A 219 -30.31 15.60 29.61
N GLY A 220 -31.08 16.05 28.61
CA GLY A 220 -32.22 15.34 28.06
C GLY A 220 -31.78 14.13 27.22
N GLY A 221 -32.68 13.15 27.08
CA GLY A 221 -32.53 12.07 26.11
C GLY A 221 -32.53 12.59 24.66
N PHE A 222 -32.81 11.72 23.69
CA PHE A 222 -32.74 12.09 22.26
C PHE A 222 -33.92 12.93 21.74
N GLN A 223 -34.54 13.79 22.57
CA GLN A 223 -35.73 14.57 22.18
C GLN A 223 -35.43 15.60 21.07
N ALA A 224 -34.25 16.23 21.09
CA ALA A 224 -33.85 17.19 20.06
C ALA A 224 -33.81 16.56 18.65
N LEU A 225 -33.61 15.24 18.55
CA LEU A 225 -33.72 14.50 17.29
C LEU A 225 -35.17 14.41 16.80
N PHE A 226 -36.14 14.22 17.68
CA PHE A 226 -37.57 14.21 17.32
C PHE A 226 -38.07 15.60 16.94
N ASP A 227 -37.60 16.64 17.63
CA ASP A 227 -37.94 18.03 17.37
C ASP A 227 -37.45 18.50 15.99
N GLU A 228 -36.28 18.02 15.55
CA GLU A 228 -35.73 18.26 14.21
C GLU A 228 -36.67 17.80 13.08
N PHE A 229 -37.43 16.72 13.31
CA PHE A 229 -38.43 16.23 12.36
C PHE A 229 -39.87 16.62 12.75
N HIS A 230 -40.03 17.61 13.64
CA HIS A 230 -41.30 18.19 14.07
C HIS A 230 -42.26 17.22 14.80
N PHE A 231 -41.73 16.21 15.50
CA PHE A 231 -42.56 15.35 16.35
C PHE A 231 -42.78 16.00 17.72
N ARG A 232 -43.96 15.77 18.31
CA ARG A 232 -44.26 16.32 19.65
C ARG A 232 -43.68 15.41 20.74
N PRO A 233 -43.26 15.96 21.89
CA PRO A 233 -42.85 15.15 23.03
C PRO A 233 -43.96 14.17 23.44
N GLY A 234 -43.63 12.88 23.60
CA GLY A 234 -44.56 11.83 24.00
C GLY A 234 -45.53 11.34 22.91
N GLN A 235 -45.41 11.82 21.66
CA GLN A 235 -46.24 11.34 20.55
C GLN A 235 -45.99 9.85 20.28
N SER A 236 -47.05 9.04 20.21
CA SER A 236 -46.94 7.60 19.96
C SER A 236 -47.15 7.20 18.48
N ALA A 237 -46.81 5.96 18.14
CA ALA A 237 -47.09 5.40 16.82
C ALA A 237 -48.60 5.33 16.55
N GLU A 238 -49.39 5.01 17.59
CA GLU A 238 -50.84 4.94 17.55
C GLU A 238 -51.46 6.32 17.31
N ASP A 239 -50.93 7.39 17.94
CA ASP A 239 -51.40 8.76 17.74
C ASP A 239 -51.23 9.22 16.29
N ILE A 240 -50.09 8.89 15.67
CA ILE A 240 -49.82 9.19 14.27
C ILE A 240 -50.76 8.40 13.37
N ALA A 241 -50.90 7.10 13.60
CA ALA A 241 -51.80 6.26 12.81
C ALA A 241 -53.27 6.70 12.95
N ALA A 242 -53.69 7.17 14.12
CA ALA A 242 -55.03 7.66 14.37
C ALA A 242 -55.36 8.94 13.58
N SER A 243 -54.36 9.76 13.22
CA SER A 243 -54.59 11.02 12.52
C SER A 243 -55.09 10.87 11.07
N VAL A 244 -55.02 9.66 10.49
CA VAL A 244 -55.59 9.38 9.15
C VAL A 244 -57.12 9.32 9.19
N TRP A 245 -57.72 9.20 10.39
CA TRP A 245 -59.14 8.91 10.56
C TRP A 245 -59.91 10.11 11.14
N PRO A 246 -61.09 10.47 10.60
CA PRO A 246 -61.77 9.85 9.45
C PRO A 246 -61.05 10.10 8.11
N LEU A 247 -61.09 9.11 7.21
CA LEU A 247 -60.33 9.15 5.95
C LEU A 247 -60.82 10.27 5.02
N PRO A 248 -59.97 11.25 4.65
CA PRO A 248 -60.35 12.31 3.73
C PRO A 248 -60.85 11.76 2.39
N GLY A 249 -61.96 12.28 1.89
CA GLY A 249 -62.61 11.82 0.65
C GLY A 249 -63.54 10.60 0.82
N PHE A 250 -63.35 9.77 1.85
CA PHE A 250 -64.16 8.58 2.14
C PHE A 250 -64.64 8.57 3.59
N LEU A 251 -65.53 9.49 3.95
CA LEU A 251 -66.28 9.41 5.19
C LEU A 251 -67.14 8.12 5.21
N PRO A 252 -67.47 7.56 6.38
CA PRO A 252 -68.22 6.30 6.48
C PRO A 252 -69.48 6.25 5.60
N ASP A 253 -70.24 7.34 5.55
CA ASP A 253 -71.44 7.46 4.73
C ASP A 253 -71.14 7.38 3.22
N PHE A 254 -70.09 8.08 2.78
CA PHE A 254 -69.67 8.04 1.38
C PHE A 254 -69.06 6.68 1.01
N PHE A 255 -68.34 6.02 1.92
CA PHE A 255 -67.80 4.69 1.68
C PHE A 255 -68.92 3.66 1.43
N ALA A 256 -70.02 3.74 2.18
CA ALA A 256 -71.20 2.90 1.95
C ALA A 256 -71.80 3.14 0.56
N VAL A 257 -71.94 4.41 0.14
CA VAL A 257 -72.40 4.79 -1.21
C VAL A 257 -71.46 4.27 -2.29
N PHE A 258 -70.15 4.42 -2.10
CA PHE A 258 -69.13 3.93 -3.02
C PHE A 258 -69.16 2.40 -3.17
N ALA A 259 -69.27 1.65 -2.07
CA ALA A 259 -69.33 0.20 -2.10
C ALA A 259 -70.57 -0.30 -2.86
N SER A 260 -71.74 0.30 -2.60
CA SER A 260 -72.97 -0.02 -3.32
C SER A 260 -72.89 0.35 -4.81
N ALA A 261 -72.31 1.51 -5.14
CA ALA A 261 -72.12 1.94 -6.53
C ALA A 261 -71.14 1.03 -7.30
N ALA A 262 -70.11 0.51 -6.64
CA ALA A 262 -69.14 -0.42 -7.23
C ALA A 262 -69.77 -1.78 -7.55
N GLU A 263 -70.64 -2.30 -6.66
CA GLU A 263 -71.43 -3.52 -6.88
C GLU A 263 -72.42 -3.33 -8.04
N ALA A 264 -73.17 -2.22 -8.04
CA ALA A 264 -74.14 -1.88 -9.10
C ALA A 264 -73.50 -1.60 -10.48
N ALA A 265 -72.19 -1.35 -10.53
CA ALA A 265 -71.42 -1.12 -11.74
C ALA A 265 -70.59 -2.33 -12.22
N ASP A 266 -70.69 -3.50 -11.54
CA ASP A 266 -69.82 -4.68 -11.73
C ASP A 266 -68.33 -4.29 -11.86
N ALA A 267 -67.86 -3.43 -10.95
CA ALA A 267 -66.48 -2.92 -10.96
C ALA A 267 -65.50 -3.95 -10.39
N ARG A 268 -65.30 -5.09 -11.10
CA ARG A 268 -64.50 -6.25 -10.66
C ARG A 268 -63.13 -5.92 -10.06
N THR A 269 -62.39 -4.96 -10.64
CA THR A 269 -61.08 -4.53 -10.11
C THR A 269 -61.20 -3.91 -8.71
N VAL A 270 -62.22 -3.08 -8.48
CA VAL A 270 -62.48 -2.46 -7.17
C VAL A 270 -63.04 -3.49 -6.19
N LEU A 271 -63.94 -4.36 -6.64
CA LEU A 271 -64.58 -5.40 -5.83
C LEU A 271 -63.58 -6.46 -5.34
N ASN A 272 -62.60 -6.85 -6.16
CA ASN A 272 -61.64 -7.90 -5.80
C ASN A 272 -60.40 -7.37 -5.08
N ASN A 273 -59.96 -6.15 -5.38
CA ASN A 273 -58.67 -5.65 -4.90
C ASN A 273 -58.78 -4.55 -3.84
N LEU A 274 -59.79 -3.67 -3.88
CA LEU A 274 -59.88 -2.50 -2.99
C LEU A 274 -60.88 -2.72 -1.86
N LEU A 275 -62.12 -3.10 -2.20
CA LEU A 275 -63.21 -3.23 -1.22
C LEU A 275 -62.99 -4.28 -0.12
N PRO A 276 -62.36 -5.46 -0.37
CA PRO A 276 -62.15 -6.45 0.68
C PRO A 276 -61.29 -5.91 1.82
N TYR A 277 -60.20 -5.22 1.49
CA TYR A 277 -59.30 -4.61 2.48
C TYR A 277 -59.87 -3.31 3.05
N ALA A 278 -60.55 -2.49 2.25
CA ALA A 278 -61.17 -1.25 2.73
C ALA A 278 -62.31 -1.54 3.73
N ARG A 279 -63.15 -2.57 3.51
CA ARG A 279 -64.19 -2.96 4.47
C ARG A 279 -63.60 -3.39 5.81
N LEU A 280 -62.52 -4.17 5.79
CA LEU A 280 -61.80 -4.55 7.00
C LEU A 280 -61.21 -3.33 7.71
N ALA A 281 -60.62 -2.40 6.96
CA ALA A 281 -60.08 -1.16 7.53
C ALA A 281 -61.15 -0.30 8.20
N PHE A 282 -62.33 -0.14 7.59
CA PHE A 282 -63.43 0.66 8.15
C PHE A 282 -64.06 0.02 9.40
N ALA A 283 -63.92 -1.30 9.58
CA ALA A 283 -64.38 -2.02 10.76
C ALA A 283 -63.30 -2.17 11.86
N GLU A 284 -62.03 -2.00 11.51
CA GLU A 284 -60.89 -2.13 12.43
C GLU A 284 -60.89 -0.99 13.46
N THR A 285 -60.59 -1.31 14.72
CA THR A 285 -60.54 -0.36 15.85
C THR A 285 -59.11 0.10 16.16
N ASP A 286 -58.12 -0.77 15.94
CA ASP A 286 -56.70 -0.46 16.13
C ASP A 286 -56.20 0.48 15.02
N PRO A 287 -55.72 1.70 15.34
CA PRO A 287 -55.29 2.68 14.34
C PRO A 287 -54.17 2.19 13.43
N THR A 288 -53.22 1.41 13.98
CA THR A 288 -52.04 0.93 13.26
C THR A 288 -52.42 -0.16 12.27
N ARG A 289 -53.24 -1.13 12.69
CA ARG A 289 -53.78 -2.17 11.81
C ARG A 289 -54.70 -1.57 10.74
N ARG A 290 -55.52 -0.58 11.12
CA ARG A 290 -56.37 0.17 10.18
C ARG A 290 -55.54 0.79 9.07
N LEU A 291 -54.47 1.51 9.40
CA LEU A 291 -53.59 2.14 8.41
C LEU A 291 -52.95 1.11 7.47
N GLN A 292 -52.50 -0.05 8.00
CA GLN A 292 -51.97 -1.14 7.18
C GLN A 292 -53.01 -1.69 6.18
N MET A 293 -54.25 -1.87 6.62
CA MET A 293 -55.33 -2.34 5.75
C MET A 293 -55.73 -1.28 4.71
N LEU A 294 -55.76 0.00 5.09
CA LEU A 294 -55.96 1.12 4.15
C LEU A 294 -54.86 1.17 3.08
N GLY A 295 -53.61 0.98 3.45
CA GLY A 295 -52.49 0.86 2.52
C GLY A 295 -52.69 -0.28 1.51
N LYS A 296 -53.08 -1.48 1.98
CA LYS A 296 -53.38 -2.62 1.10
C LYS A 296 -54.57 -2.39 0.17
N ALA A 297 -55.53 -1.57 0.57
CA ALA A 297 -56.72 -1.27 -0.23
C ALA A 297 -56.45 -0.21 -1.30
N PHE A 298 -55.80 0.89 -0.93
CA PHE A 298 -55.68 2.10 -1.77
C PHE A 298 -54.32 2.24 -2.47
N LEU A 299 -53.31 1.47 -2.09
CA LEU A 299 -51.96 1.49 -2.70
C LEU A 299 -51.60 0.12 -3.29
N LYS A 300 -50.69 0.11 -4.26
CA LYS A 300 -50.07 -1.11 -4.78
C LYS A 300 -49.09 -1.68 -3.75
N ALA A 301 -48.64 -2.92 -3.96
CA ALA A 301 -47.64 -3.57 -3.12
C ALA A 301 -46.33 -2.77 -2.94
N GLY A 302 -45.98 -1.89 -3.88
CA GLY A 302 -44.83 -0.98 -3.79
C GLY A 302 -45.08 0.36 -3.08
N GLY A 303 -46.30 0.60 -2.59
CA GLY A 303 -46.71 1.88 -1.97
C GLY A 303 -47.17 2.95 -2.94
N ASP A 304 -47.08 2.72 -4.26
CA ASP A 304 -47.56 3.65 -5.28
C ASP A 304 -49.08 3.61 -5.44
N PRO A 305 -49.74 4.74 -5.75
CA PRO A 305 -51.16 4.74 -6.03
C PRO A 305 -51.51 4.02 -7.33
N TYR A 306 -52.74 3.50 -7.40
CA TYR A 306 -53.36 3.12 -8.66
C TYR A 306 -53.65 4.37 -9.52
N ASP A 307 -53.56 4.20 -10.83
CA ASP A 307 -54.01 5.20 -11.80
C ASP A 307 -55.55 5.26 -11.77
N PRO A 308 -56.17 6.38 -11.35
CA PRO A 308 -57.62 6.48 -11.20
C PRO A 308 -58.37 6.21 -12.52
N SER A 309 -57.77 6.55 -13.66
CA SER A 309 -58.36 6.35 -15.00
C SER A 309 -58.47 4.88 -15.39
N LYS A 310 -57.59 4.03 -14.82
CA LYS A 310 -57.57 2.58 -15.03
C LYS A 310 -58.27 1.81 -13.91
N LEU A 311 -58.31 2.38 -12.71
CA LEU A 311 -58.94 1.77 -11.54
C LEU A 311 -60.47 1.82 -11.62
N PHE A 312 -61.04 2.97 -12.00
CA PHE A 312 -62.48 3.18 -11.99
C PHE A 312 -63.08 3.07 -13.40
N LYS A 313 -64.02 2.14 -13.60
CA LYS A 313 -64.76 2.00 -14.87
C LYS A 313 -65.61 3.26 -15.15
N LYS A 314 -65.81 3.60 -16.43
CA LYS A 314 -66.68 4.72 -16.86
C LYS A 314 -68.10 4.65 -16.25
N ALA A 315 -68.67 3.45 -16.09
CA ALA A 315 -69.98 3.24 -15.47
C ALA A 315 -70.04 3.55 -13.96
N LEU A 316 -68.89 3.50 -13.27
CA LEU A 316 -68.74 3.90 -11.87
C LEU A 316 -68.53 5.42 -11.78
N LEU A 317 -67.69 5.99 -12.65
CA LEU A 317 -67.46 7.44 -12.75
C LEU A 317 -68.73 8.22 -13.16
N GLY A 318 -69.60 7.62 -13.98
CA GLY A 318 -70.90 8.21 -14.32
C GLY A 318 -71.87 8.30 -13.14
N ARG A 319 -71.68 7.48 -12.09
CA ARG A 319 -72.47 7.52 -10.85
C ARG A 319 -71.82 8.40 -9.77
N LEU A 320 -70.49 8.43 -9.74
CA LEU A 320 -69.68 9.20 -8.79
C LEU A 320 -68.59 9.97 -9.55
N PRO A 321 -68.90 11.18 -10.08
CA PRO A 321 -67.97 11.94 -10.93
C PRO A 321 -66.77 12.52 -10.14
N ASP A 322 -66.93 12.79 -8.85
CA ASP A 322 -65.90 13.32 -7.95
C ASP A 322 -65.01 12.22 -7.31
N LEU A 323 -65.24 10.95 -7.66
CA LEU A 323 -64.51 9.81 -7.11
C LEU A 323 -62.99 9.85 -7.34
N PRO A 324 -62.46 10.25 -8.52
CA PRO A 324 -61.01 10.35 -8.72
C PRO A 324 -60.35 11.36 -7.77
N GLU A 325 -60.97 12.53 -7.56
CA GLU A 325 -60.45 13.57 -6.66
C GLU A 325 -60.47 13.10 -5.20
N ARG A 326 -61.56 12.47 -4.77
CA ARG A 326 -61.69 11.86 -3.43
C ARG A 326 -60.68 10.75 -3.19
N TYR A 327 -60.44 9.90 -4.20
CA TYR A 327 -59.42 8.86 -4.16
C TYR A 327 -58.01 9.44 -4.00
N LEU A 328 -57.68 10.49 -4.76
CA LEU A 328 -56.37 11.16 -4.61
C LEU A 328 -56.22 11.82 -3.24
N ALA A 329 -57.28 12.39 -2.66
CA ALA A 329 -57.26 12.93 -1.30
C ALA A 329 -57.03 11.83 -0.24
N ALA A 330 -57.70 10.68 -0.37
CA ALA A 330 -57.52 9.54 0.53
C ALA A 330 -56.12 8.93 0.42
N VAL A 331 -55.64 8.70 -0.81
CA VAL A 331 -54.28 8.23 -1.09
C VAL A 331 -53.25 9.17 -0.49
N LYS A 332 -53.41 10.48 -0.68
CA LYS A 332 -52.48 11.47 -0.11
C LYS A 332 -52.44 11.37 1.41
N ALA A 333 -53.59 11.32 2.08
CA ALA A 333 -53.66 11.19 3.53
C ALA A 333 -53.03 9.87 4.03
N ILE A 334 -53.29 8.74 3.36
CA ILE A 334 -52.69 7.44 3.69
C ILE A 334 -51.18 7.49 3.52
N THR A 335 -50.68 8.02 2.40
CA THR A 335 -49.25 8.12 2.11
C THR A 335 -48.55 9.05 3.08
N ASP A 336 -49.08 10.26 3.34
CA ASP A 336 -48.50 11.24 4.26
C ASP A 336 -48.41 10.68 5.69
N VAL A 337 -49.48 10.03 6.19
CA VAL A 337 -49.49 9.43 7.54
C VAL A 337 -48.59 8.18 7.61
N SER A 338 -48.59 7.34 6.57
CA SER A 338 -47.69 6.17 6.51
C SER A 338 -46.23 6.60 6.49
N ASP A 339 -45.91 7.66 5.75
CA ASP A 339 -44.57 8.24 5.68
C ASP A 339 -44.13 8.82 7.04
N ARG A 340 -45.04 9.58 7.69
CA ARG A 340 -44.84 10.13 9.03
C ARG A 340 -44.59 9.04 10.07
N LEU A 341 -45.38 7.95 10.03
CA LEU A 341 -45.22 6.80 10.93
C LEU A 341 -43.92 6.05 10.67
N ALA A 342 -43.55 5.84 9.41
CA ALA A 342 -42.29 5.21 9.05
C ALA A 342 -41.09 6.05 9.51
N LEU A 343 -41.12 7.38 9.32
CA LEU A 343 -40.10 8.29 9.85
C LEU A 343 -40.00 8.20 11.38
N PHE A 344 -41.14 8.23 12.09
CA PHE A 344 -41.15 8.08 13.55
C PHE A 344 -40.51 6.76 14.00
N ARG A 345 -40.87 5.64 13.37
CA ARG A 345 -40.26 4.33 13.66
C ARG A 345 -38.76 4.33 13.35
N MET A 346 -38.32 4.99 12.29
CA MET A 346 -36.90 5.15 11.98
C MET A 346 -36.16 5.92 13.07
N LEU A 347 -36.76 7.00 13.62
CA LEU A 347 -36.17 7.76 14.73
C LEU A 347 -36.08 6.92 16.01
N VAL A 348 -37.12 6.17 16.37
CA VAL A 348 -37.08 5.24 17.51
C VAL A 348 -35.95 4.21 17.36
N GLY A 349 -35.81 3.61 16.17
CA GLY A 349 -34.70 2.71 15.89
C GLY A 349 -33.35 3.42 15.96
N THR A 350 -33.27 4.66 15.47
CA THR A 350 -32.07 5.48 15.53
C THR A 350 -31.64 5.75 16.96
N VAL A 351 -32.59 6.03 17.88
CA VAL A 351 -32.28 6.19 19.30
C VAL A 351 -31.66 4.94 19.91
N ALA A 352 -32.20 3.75 19.60
CA ALA A 352 -31.61 2.48 20.03
C ALA A 352 -30.18 2.31 19.46
N ALA A 353 -29.99 2.59 18.16
CA ALA A 353 -28.68 2.54 17.52
C ALA A 353 -27.67 3.53 18.12
N LEU A 354 -28.09 4.76 18.45
CA LEU A 354 -27.24 5.78 19.08
C LEU A 354 -26.90 5.43 20.53
N THR A 355 -27.80 4.77 21.25
CA THR A 355 -27.55 4.27 22.61
C THR A 355 -26.47 3.19 22.61
N ILE A 356 -26.56 2.24 21.66
CA ILE A 356 -25.50 1.25 21.44
C ILE A 356 -24.21 1.94 20.99
N ALA A 357 -24.30 2.95 20.11
CA ALA A 357 -23.14 3.67 19.62
C ALA A 357 -22.38 4.40 20.73
N ASP A 358 -23.09 5.11 21.61
CA ASP A 358 -22.49 5.81 22.76
C ASP A 358 -21.67 4.86 23.63
N TRP A 359 -22.27 3.72 24.01
CA TRP A 359 -21.59 2.70 24.80
C TRP A 359 -20.40 2.08 24.06
N LEU A 360 -20.60 1.68 22.80
CA LEU A 360 -19.57 0.98 22.01
C LEU A 360 -18.37 1.89 21.74
N ILE A 361 -18.60 3.15 21.37
CA ILE A 361 -17.54 4.12 21.10
C ILE A 361 -16.72 4.34 22.37
N VAL A 362 -17.36 4.54 23.53
CA VAL A 362 -16.67 4.70 24.81
C VAL A 362 -15.86 3.46 25.17
N ARG A 363 -16.43 2.25 25.00
CA ARG A 363 -15.72 1.00 25.29
C ARG A 363 -14.54 0.78 24.35
N TYR A 364 -14.74 0.98 23.05
CA TYR A 364 -13.71 0.84 22.02
C TYR A 364 -12.56 1.81 22.25
N GLU A 365 -12.83 3.09 22.49
CA GLU A 365 -11.82 4.10 22.81
C GLU A 365 -11.05 3.77 24.10
N ARG A 366 -11.72 3.19 25.10
CA ARG A 366 -11.04 2.74 26.33
C ARG A 366 -10.09 1.58 26.07
N LEU A 367 -10.50 0.59 25.29
CA LEU A 367 -9.64 -0.54 24.90
C LEU A 367 -8.45 -0.04 24.10
N LYS A 368 -8.69 0.83 23.12
CA LYS A 368 -7.66 1.49 22.29
C LYS A 368 -6.65 2.26 23.15
N ARG A 369 -7.13 3.13 24.04
CA ARG A 369 -6.29 3.92 24.97
C ARG A 369 -5.50 3.05 25.94
N SER A 370 -6.08 1.97 26.47
CA SER A 370 -5.42 1.07 27.43
C SER A 370 -4.20 0.35 26.85
N ARG A 371 -4.14 0.19 25.52
CA ARG A 371 -3.05 -0.45 24.79
C ARG A 371 -2.13 0.55 24.10
N GLY A 372 -2.44 1.85 24.19
CA GLY A 372 -1.67 2.90 23.53
C GLY A 372 -1.81 2.91 22.02
N PHE A 373 -2.97 2.53 21.49
CA PHE A 373 -3.18 2.47 20.04
C PHE A 373 -3.82 3.76 19.49
N LEU A 374 -3.51 4.08 18.23
CA LEU A 374 -4.17 5.12 17.44
C LEU A 374 -4.51 4.58 16.05
N ASP A 375 -5.63 5.01 15.47
CA ASP A 375 -5.97 4.73 14.07
C ASP A 375 -5.73 5.93 13.14
N PHE A 376 -5.90 5.74 11.83
CA PHE A 376 -5.66 6.79 10.84
C PHE A 376 -6.52 8.04 11.03
N ASN A 377 -7.77 7.88 11.48
CA ASN A 377 -8.66 9.02 11.73
C ASN A 377 -8.23 9.79 13.00
N ASP A 378 -7.73 9.08 14.01
CA ASP A 378 -7.18 9.72 15.20
C ASP A 378 -6.00 10.62 14.85
N LEU A 379 -5.12 10.18 13.93
CA LEU A 379 -3.97 10.98 13.53
C LEU A 379 -4.39 12.37 13.05
N ILE A 380 -5.41 12.43 12.19
CA ILE A 380 -5.93 13.70 11.66
C ILE A 380 -6.63 14.48 12.77
N THR A 381 -7.62 13.87 13.43
CA THR A 381 -8.48 14.54 14.41
C THR A 381 -7.69 15.05 15.61
N ARG A 382 -6.74 14.27 16.14
CA ARG A 382 -5.89 14.68 17.26
C ARG A 382 -4.91 15.77 16.86
N THR A 383 -4.38 15.74 15.64
CA THR A 383 -3.51 16.81 15.13
C THR A 383 -4.30 18.11 14.95
N VAL A 384 -5.51 18.06 14.39
CA VAL A 384 -6.40 19.23 14.30
C VAL A 384 -6.69 19.80 15.69
N ASN A 385 -7.08 18.94 16.64
CA ASN A 385 -7.37 19.35 18.01
C ASN A 385 -6.12 19.95 18.70
N LEU A 386 -4.95 19.36 18.50
CA LEU A 386 -3.68 19.86 19.03
C LEU A 386 -3.38 21.28 18.50
N LEU A 387 -3.52 21.50 17.20
CA LEU A 387 -3.26 22.79 16.57
C LEU A 387 -4.33 23.83 16.93
N ALA A 388 -5.57 23.41 17.18
CA ALA A 388 -6.68 24.30 17.55
C ALA A 388 -6.66 24.74 19.03
N ARG A 389 -5.86 24.09 19.88
CA ARG A 389 -5.79 24.39 21.31
C ARG A 389 -5.22 25.78 21.59
N PRO A 390 -5.88 26.64 22.38
CA PRO A 390 -5.36 27.97 22.69
C PRO A 390 -4.07 27.95 23.54
N ASP A 391 -3.88 26.92 24.37
CA ASP A 391 -2.77 26.80 25.32
C ASP A 391 -1.51 26.17 24.69
N ALA A 392 -1.68 25.22 23.78
CA ALA A 392 -0.59 24.48 23.15
C ALA A 392 -0.40 24.80 21.67
N GLY A 393 -1.47 25.13 20.94
CA GLY A 393 -1.49 25.35 19.50
C GLY A 393 -0.43 26.36 19.03
N PRO A 394 -0.39 27.60 19.58
CA PRO A 394 0.64 28.58 19.21
C PRO A 394 2.07 28.14 19.51
N TRP A 395 2.29 27.34 20.56
CA TRP A 395 3.62 26.79 20.88
C TRP A 395 4.03 25.69 19.90
N VAL A 396 3.12 24.77 19.59
CA VAL A 396 3.32 23.71 18.61
C VAL A 396 3.54 24.30 17.23
N GLN A 397 2.69 25.25 16.82
CA GLN A 397 2.87 26.06 15.61
C GLN A 397 4.23 26.73 15.65
N TYR A 398 4.61 27.50 16.68
CA TYR A 398 5.93 28.12 16.78
C TYR A 398 7.10 27.14 16.61
N LYS A 399 7.01 25.94 17.21
CA LYS A 399 8.03 24.89 17.09
C LYS A 399 8.08 24.28 15.69
N LEU A 400 6.92 24.12 15.04
CA LEU A 400 6.82 23.68 13.64
C LEU A 400 7.21 24.82 12.66
N ASP A 401 6.94 26.08 13.01
CA ASP A 401 7.15 27.34 12.26
C ASP A 401 8.62 27.77 12.25
N GLN A 402 9.41 27.33 13.24
CA GLN A 402 10.86 27.31 13.13
C GLN A 402 11.35 26.38 12.00
N GLY A 403 10.47 25.56 11.40
CA GLY A 403 10.80 24.54 10.40
C GLY A 403 9.83 24.35 9.22
N ILE A 404 8.88 25.27 8.92
CA ILE A 404 8.07 25.23 7.68
C ILE A 404 7.83 26.66 7.16
N ASP A 405 8.31 26.96 5.96
CA ASP A 405 8.06 28.22 5.25
C ASP A 405 7.19 28.01 3.99
N HIS A 406 7.15 26.78 3.46
CA HIS A 406 6.41 26.46 2.23
C HIS A 406 5.62 25.17 2.40
N ILE A 407 4.33 25.24 2.08
CA ILE A 407 3.42 24.08 2.10
C ILE A 407 3.00 23.78 0.65
N LEU A 408 3.29 22.57 0.20
CA LEU A 408 3.01 22.10 -1.15
C LEU A 408 2.09 20.87 -1.07
N LEU A 409 0.94 20.89 -1.75
CA LEU A 409 -0.02 19.80 -1.79
C LEU A 409 -0.13 19.21 -3.20
N ASP A 410 0.08 17.91 -3.31
CA ASP A 410 -0.20 17.12 -4.52
C ASP A 410 -1.54 16.38 -4.40
N GLU A 411 -2.22 16.17 -5.52
CA GLU A 411 -3.55 15.52 -5.58
C GLU A 411 -4.56 16.13 -4.59
N ALA A 412 -4.53 17.47 -4.47
CA ALA A 412 -5.30 18.21 -3.47
C ALA A 412 -6.83 18.00 -3.58
N GLN A 413 -7.34 17.54 -4.73
CA GLN A 413 -8.76 17.17 -4.90
C GLN A 413 -9.21 15.94 -4.12
N ASP A 414 -8.28 15.10 -3.64
CA ASP A 414 -8.60 13.91 -2.85
C ASP A 414 -8.50 14.17 -1.33
N THR A 415 -8.14 15.39 -0.93
CA THR A 415 -8.00 15.76 0.47
C THR A 415 -9.39 15.86 1.13
N SER A 416 -9.59 15.18 2.26
CA SER A 416 -10.85 15.23 3.00
C SER A 416 -11.03 16.58 3.73
N PRO A 417 -12.27 16.96 4.12
CA PRO A 417 -12.50 18.19 4.88
C PRO A 417 -11.63 18.31 6.15
N ASP A 418 -11.44 17.21 6.88
CA ASP A 418 -10.65 17.19 8.11
C ASP A 418 -9.15 17.32 7.83
N GLN A 419 -8.66 16.73 6.74
CA GLN A 419 -7.28 16.89 6.30
C GLN A 419 -7.01 18.33 5.84
N TRP A 420 -7.99 18.97 5.16
CA TRP A 420 -7.91 20.38 4.82
C TRP A 420 -7.82 21.27 6.07
N GLU A 421 -8.48 20.89 7.17
CA GLU A 421 -8.39 21.64 8.43
C GLU A 421 -6.96 21.64 8.99
N VAL A 422 -6.23 20.51 8.91
CA VAL A 422 -4.80 20.47 9.28
C VAL A 422 -4.01 21.51 8.48
N VAL A 423 -4.20 21.56 7.16
CA VAL A 423 -3.47 22.48 6.27
C VAL A 423 -3.85 23.93 6.56
N LYS A 424 -5.14 24.22 6.80
CA LYS A 424 -5.63 25.56 7.14
C LYS A 424 -5.03 26.10 8.43
N ARG A 425 -4.85 25.23 9.43
CA ARG A 425 -4.24 25.57 10.73
C ARG A 425 -2.73 25.78 10.63
N LEU A 426 -2.03 24.96 9.84
CA LEU A 426 -0.60 25.16 9.58
C LEU A 426 -0.32 26.48 8.83
N ALA A 427 -1.21 26.84 7.91
CA ALA A 427 -1.07 28.05 7.09
C ALA A 427 -1.68 29.31 7.75
N GLU A 428 -2.23 29.23 8.97
CA GLU A 428 -2.96 30.33 9.60
C GLU A 428 -2.06 31.55 9.85
N GLU A 429 -0.84 31.32 10.35
CA GLU A 429 0.14 32.39 10.63
C GLU A 429 0.83 32.94 9.37
N PHE A 430 0.69 32.30 8.20
CA PHE A 430 1.40 32.73 6.98
C PHE A 430 0.91 34.11 6.49
N PHE A 431 -0.33 34.47 6.81
CA PHE A 431 -1.04 35.62 6.26
C PHE A 431 -1.55 36.60 7.34
N ALA A 432 -1.18 36.43 8.61
CA ALA A 432 -1.67 37.24 9.74
C ALA A 432 -0.67 38.33 10.18
N GLY A 433 -1.08 39.61 10.10
CA GLY A 433 -0.39 40.78 10.71
C GLY A 433 1.07 41.02 10.26
N HIS A 434 1.85 41.79 11.04
CA HIS A 434 3.32 41.88 10.92
C HIS A 434 4.02 40.55 11.31
N GLY A 435 3.43 39.40 10.95
CA GLY A 435 3.98 38.04 11.08
C GLY A 435 4.96 37.67 9.96
N GLN A 436 5.29 38.59 9.05
CA GLN A 436 6.51 38.48 8.27
C GLN A 436 7.69 38.53 9.24
N ARG A 437 8.33 37.39 9.51
CA ARG A 437 9.79 37.40 9.77
C ARG A 437 10.36 38.27 8.65
N GLY A 438 10.77 39.51 8.94
CA GLY A 438 10.77 40.67 8.02
C GLY A 438 11.58 40.56 6.71
N THR A 439 12.01 39.36 6.32
CA THR A 439 12.78 38.99 5.14
C THR A 439 12.34 37.67 4.48
N THR A 440 11.42 36.86 5.04
CA THR A 440 11.08 35.50 4.53
C THR A 440 9.66 35.45 3.94
N ASN A 441 9.54 35.02 2.67
CA ASN A 441 8.27 34.94 1.96
C ASN A 441 7.68 33.52 2.06
N ARG A 442 6.60 33.36 2.84
CA ARG A 442 5.92 32.07 3.04
C ARG A 442 4.85 31.85 1.98
N THR A 443 4.75 30.62 1.44
CA THR A 443 3.81 30.35 0.34
C THR A 443 3.09 29.01 0.48
N VAL A 444 1.86 28.98 -0.05
CA VAL A 444 1.04 27.76 -0.19
C VAL A 444 0.92 27.43 -1.68
N PHE A 445 1.14 26.16 -2.02
CA PHE A 445 0.98 25.63 -3.36
C PHE A 445 0.05 24.41 -3.32
N ALA A 446 -0.98 24.39 -4.16
CA ALA A 446 -1.83 23.22 -4.32
C ALA A 446 -1.99 22.90 -5.81
N VAL A 447 -1.82 21.63 -6.17
CA VAL A 447 -2.08 21.12 -7.52
C VAL A 447 -3.09 19.98 -7.47
N GLY A 448 -4.04 20.00 -8.40
CA GLY A 448 -5.09 18.99 -8.44
C GLY A 448 -5.94 19.03 -9.70
N ASP A 449 -6.84 18.05 -9.80
CA ASP A 449 -7.82 17.93 -10.88
C ASP A 449 -9.14 17.40 -10.32
N GLU A 450 -10.16 18.25 -10.16
CA GLU A 450 -11.49 17.87 -9.64
C GLU A 450 -12.06 16.64 -10.35
N LYS A 451 -11.80 16.54 -11.67
CA LYS A 451 -12.25 15.46 -12.55
C LYS A 451 -11.68 14.11 -12.16
N GLN A 452 -10.57 14.09 -11.41
CA GLN A 452 -9.88 12.91 -10.95
C GLN A 452 -10.13 12.59 -9.48
N SER A 453 -10.98 13.33 -8.76
CA SER A 453 -11.33 12.98 -7.38
C SER A 453 -12.13 11.67 -7.36
N ILE A 454 -11.56 10.58 -6.85
CA ILE A 454 -12.15 9.21 -6.91
C ILE A 454 -11.99 8.42 -5.60
N TYR A 455 -11.70 9.12 -4.49
CA TYR A 455 -11.53 8.51 -3.17
C TYR A 455 -12.63 8.95 -2.20
N SER A 456 -13.88 9.05 -2.67
CA SER A 456 -15.00 9.50 -1.81
C SER A 456 -15.21 8.55 -0.62
N PHE A 457 -14.93 7.25 -0.82
CA PHE A 457 -14.98 6.23 0.23
C PHE A 457 -13.94 6.42 1.34
N GLN A 458 -12.90 7.24 1.10
CA GLN A 458 -11.91 7.67 2.11
C GLN A 458 -12.18 9.09 2.64
N GLY A 459 -13.31 9.69 2.27
CA GLY A 459 -13.74 11.02 2.73
C GLY A 459 -13.35 12.18 1.81
N ALA A 460 -12.78 11.92 0.62
CA ALA A 460 -12.50 12.98 -0.35
C ALA A 460 -13.79 13.65 -0.81
N ALA A 461 -13.81 14.98 -0.81
CA ALA A 461 -14.92 15.79 -1.27
C ALA A 461 -14.44 16.79 -2.34
N PRO A 462 -14.86 16.66 -3.61
CA PRO A 462 -14.46 17.58 -4.68
C PRO A 462 -14.73 19.05 -4.33
N ASP A 463 -15.86 19.31 -3.70
CA ASP A 463 -16.30 20.65 -3.27
C ASP A 463 -15.27 21.30 -2.34
N SER A 464 -14.61 20.51 -1.47
CA SER A 464 -13.60 21.02 -0.55
C SER A 464 -12.35 21.56 -1.24
N PHE A 465 -12.02 21.11 -2.45
CA PHE A 465 -10.93 21.67 -3.24
C PHE A 465 -11.28 23.09 -3.72
N ALA A 466 -12.50 23.29 -4.22
CA ALA A 466 -12.99 24.59 -4.66
C ALA A 466 -13.15 25.57 -3.48
N ASP A 467 -13.74 25.11 -2.38
CA ASP A 467 -13.92 25.92 -1.16
C ASP A 467 -12.58 26.37 -0.57
N SER A 468 -11.59 25.47 -0.54
CA SER A 468 -10.26 25.78 -0.02
C SER A 468 -9.51 26.75 -0.93
N ARG A 469 -9.67 26.66 -2.26
CA ARG A 469 -9.13 27.65 -3.22
C ARG A 469 -9.64 29.05 -2.91
N LEU A 470 -10.96 29.21 -2.72
CA LEU A 470 -11.57 30.49 -2.40
C LEU A 470 -11.07 31.04 -1.06
N LEU A 471 -10.96 30.19 -0.04
CA LEU A 471 -10.43 30.55 1.27
C LEU A 471 -8.98 31.05 1.20
N PHE A 472 -8.08 30.29 0.57
CA PHE A 472 -6.67 30.66 0.48
C PHE A 472 -6.44 31.89 -0.40
N SER A 473 -7.16 31.99 -1.52
CA SER A 473 -7.14 33.20 -2.36
C SER A 473 -7.53 34.44 -1.56
N GLY A 474 -8.63 34.37 -0.79
CA GLY A 474 -9.06 35.46 0.09
C GLY A 474 -8.00 35.86 1.12
N ARG A 475 -7.37 34.89 1.80
CA ARG A 475 -6.32 35.13 2.81
C ARG A 475 -5.05 35.74 2.20
N VAL A 476 -4.57 35.21 1.08
CA VAL A 476 -3.36 35.69 0.39
C VAL A 476 -3.55 37.13 -0.10
N ASN A 477 -4.72 37.42 -0.70
CA ASN A 477 -5.06 38.76 -1.18
C ASN A 477 -5.20 39.75 -0.01
N ALA A 478 -5.80 39.35 1.11
CA ALA A 478 -5.91 40.19 2.31
C ALA A 478 -4.54 40.57 2.90
N ALA A 479 -3.53 39.70 2.73
CA ALA A 479 -2.15 39.96 3.13
C ALA A 479 -1.32 40.75 2.09
N ASN A 480 -1.94 41.25 1.00
CA ASN A 480 -1.27 41.89 -0.14
C ASN A 480 -0.15 41.02 -0.78
N ALA A 481 -0.27 39.70 -0.69
CA ALA A 481 0.64 38.75 -1.33
C ALA A 481 0.10 38.29 -2.70
N SER A 482 0.98 37.73 -3.53
CA SER A 482 0.64 37.28 -4.89
C SER A 482 0.04 35.87 -4.88
N PHE A 483 -1.15 35.74 -5.48
CA PHE A 483 -1.84 34.47 -5.69
C PHE A 483 -1.95 34.16 -7.20
N ALA A 484 -1.37 33.05 -7.62
CA ALA A 484 -1.43 32.58 -9.01
C ALA A 484 -2.46 31.46 -9.15
N ASP A 485 -3.59 31.79 -9.75
CA ASP A 485 -4.67 30.84 -10.05
C ASP A 485 -4.60 30.42 -11.52
N LEU A 486 -4.20 29.17 -11.77
CA LEU A 486 -3.73 28.72 -13.08
C LEU A 486 -4.45 27.44 -13.52
N LYS A 487 -4.80 27.39 -14.81
CA LYS A 487 -5.40 26.21 -15.47
C LYS A 487 -4.42 25.63 -16.49
N LEU A 488 -3.97 24.39 -16.28
CA LEU A 488 -3.10 23.68 -17.22
C LEU A 488 -3.95 22.73 -18.09
N THR A 489 -4.15 23.11 -19.36
CA THR A 489 -5.03 22.39 -20.29
C THR A 489 -4.32 21.41 -21.21
N TRP A 490 -3.01 21.60 -21.43
CA TRP A 490 -2.19 20.77 -22.32
C TRP A 490 -1.76 19.47 -21.64
N SER A 491 -1.97 18.33 -22.30
CA SER A 491 -1.52 17.00 -21.89
C SER A 491 -0.22 16.63 -22.62
N PHE A 492 0.75 16.17 -21.85
CA PHE A 492 2.03 15.62 -22.31
C PHE A 492 1.98 14.09 -22.46
N ARG A 493 0.90 13.47 -21.99
CA ARG A 493 0.72 12.01 -21.91
C ARG A 493 0.05 11.46 -23.17
N SER A 494 -1.19 11.88 -23.38
CA SER A 494 -2.12 11.26 -24.32
C SER A 494 -2.04 11.93 -25.69
N THR A 495 -2.26 11.14 -26.74
CA THR A 495 -2.46 11.64 -28.11
C THR A 495 -3.77 12.40 -28.25
N ASP A 496 -3.87 13.19 -29.32
CA ASP A 496 -5.09 13.96 -29.63
C ASP A 496 -6.30 13.04 -29.85
N ASP A 497 -6.09 11.85 -30.44
CA ASP A 497 -7.13 10.84 -30.66
C ASP A 497 -7.81 10.39 -29.36
N VAL A 498 -7.02 10.15 -28.31
CA VAL A 498 -7.55 9.72 -27.00
C VAL A 498 -8.27 10.88 -26.31
N LEU A 499 -7.68 12.08 -26.32
CA LEU A 499 -8.26 13.24 -25.64
C LEU A 499 -9.55 13.73 -26.32
N ALA A 500 -9.59 13.76 -27.65
CA ALA A 500 -10.79 14.11 -28.41
C ALA A 500 -11.92 13.10 -28.18
N ALA A 501 -11.60 11.80 -28.04
CA ALA A 501 -12.59 10.80 -27.66
C ALA A 501 -13.14 11.06 -26.25
N VAL A 502 -12.28 11.42 -25.28
CA VAL A 502 -12.69 11.82 -23.93
C VAL A 502 -13.62 13.03 -23.99
N ASP A 503 -13.22 14.11 -24.67
CA ASP A 503 -14.03 15.33 -24.78
C ASP A 503 -15.39 15.06 -25.43
N ARG A 504 -15.44 14.20 -26.45
CA ARG A 504 -16.69 13.79 -27.09
C ARG A 504 -17.60 12.99 -26.18
N VAL A 505 -17.05 12.06 -25.39
CA VAL A 505 -17.81 11.26 -24.42
C VAL A 505 -18.46 12.14 -23.36
N PHE A 506 -17.74 13.17 -22.91
CA PHE A 506 -18.20 14.09 -21.87
C PHE A 506 -18.85 15.38 -22.43
N ALA A 507 -19.08 15.47 -23.74
CA ALA A 507 -19.82 16.58 -24.35
C ALA A 507 -21.32 16.55 -23.99
N ASP A 508 -21.88 15.36 -23.73
CA ASP A 508 -23.25 15.18 -23.22
C ASP A 508 -23.36 15.78 -21.80
N PRO A 509 -24.20 16.81 -21.57
CA PRO A 509 -24.39 17.41 -20.25
C PRO A 509 -24.79 16.39 -19.17
N GLY A 510 -25.54 15.34 -19.54
CA GLY A 510 -25.94 14.28 -18.61
C GLY A 510 -24.78 13.41 -18.14
N VAL A 511 -23.71 13.28 -18.94
CA VAL A 511 -22.48 12.55 -18.60
C VAL A 511 -21.45 13.48 -17.95
N ARG A 512 -21.46 14.77 -18.28
CA ARG A 512 -20.57 15.80 -17.70
C ARG A 512 -20.91 16.15 -16.25
N ARG A 513 -22.17 15.95 -15.81
CA ARG A 513 -22.58 16.17 -14.42
C ARG A 513 -21.67 15.39 -13.46
N GLY A 514 -21.14 16.08 -12.45
CA GLY A 514 -20.27 15.51 -11.42
C GLY A 514 -18.79 15.42 -11.77
N ILE A 515 -18.38 15.87 -12.97
CA ILE A 515 -16.97 15.87 -13.41
C ILE A 515 -16.23 17.15 -12.98
N SER A 516 -16.88 18.31 -13.05
CA SER A 516 -16.29 19.61 -12.77
C SER A 516 -17.37 20.61 -12.38
N HIS A 517 -17.05 21.55 -11.49
CA HIS A 517 -17.92 22.68 -11.16
C HIS A 517 -17.91 23.79 -12.22
N ASP A 518 -16.87 23.81 -13.07
CA ASP A 518 -16.76 24.73 -14.18
C ASP A 518 -17.85 24.43 -15.24
N PRO A 519 -18.73 25.39 -15.60
CA PRO A 519 -19.78 25.20 -16.60
C PRO A 519 -19.24 25.00 -18.02
N ASP A 520 -17.97 25.36 -18.27
CA ASP A 520 -17.35 25.26 -19.57
C ASP A 520 -17.16 23.79 -20.03
N PRO A 521 -17.22 23.52 -21.35
CA PRO A 521 -16.87 22.21 -21.89
C PRO A 521 -15.45 21.79 -21.47
N LEU A 522 -15.22 20.47 -21.43
CA LEU A 522 -13.85 19.99 -21.30
C LEU A 522 -13.06 20.41 -22.55
N ASP A 523 -11.92 21.07 -22.33
CA ASP A 523 -10.96 21.47 -23.35
C ASP A 523 -9.62 20.80 -23.02
N HIS A 524 -9.36 19.63 -23.63
CA HIS A 524 -8.06 18.98 -23.56
C HIS A 524 -7.26 19.29 -24.83
N LYS A 525 -5.99 19.64 -24.65
CA LYS A 525 -5.06 19.89 -25.76
C LYS A 525 -3.92 18.90 -25.70
N ALA A 526 -3.66 18.13 -26.76
CA ALA A 526 -2.53 17.22 -26.79
C ALA A 526 -1.27 17.94 -27.28
N ILE A 527 -0.17 17.89 -26.52
CA ILE A 527 1.13 18.34 -27.04
C ILE A 527 1.66 17.39 -28.12
N ARG A 528 1.25 16.12 -28.05
CA ARG A 528 1.55 15.04 -28.99
C ARG A 528 0.59 15.10 -30.20
N ASN A 529 0.45 16.27 -30.80
CA ASN A 529 -0.50 16.53 -31.90
C ASN A 529 -0.11 15.88 -33.24
N ASP A 530 1.11 15.37 -33.35
CA ASP A 530 1.63 14.67 -34.54
C ASP A 530 1.83 13.16 -34.31
N ALA A 531 1.47 12.66 -33.12
CA ALA A 531 1.61 11.26 -32.76
C ALA A 531 0.27 10.55 -32.99
N PRO A 532 0.17 9.64 -33.97
CA PRO A 532 -1.07 8.91 -34.22
C PRO A 532 -1.39 7.96 -33.07
N GLY A 533 -2.66 7.97 -32.64
CA GLY A 533 -3.25 6.99 -31.72
C GLY A 533 -4.64 6.57 -32.17
N TYR A 534 -5.37 5.86 -31.32
CA TYR A 534 -6.78 5.56 -31.57
C TYR A 534 -7.54 5.11 -30.32
N VAL A 535 -8.86 5.24 -30.37
CA VAL A 535 -9.78 4.60 -29.42
C VAL A 535 -10.59 3.53 -30.16
N GLU A 536 -10.59 2.31 -29.65
CA GLU A 536 -11.34 1.19 -30.23
C GLU A 536 -12.40 0.70 -29.26
N VAL A 537 -13.64 0.56 -29.73
CA VAL A 537 -14.78 0.07 -28.95
C VAL A 537 -15.16 -1.30 -29.48
N TRP A 538 -15.03 -2.31 -28.62
CA TRP A 538 -15.44 -3.68 -28.91
C TRP A 538 -16.90 -3.89 -28.49
N PRO A 539 -17.66 -4.80 -29.12
CA PRO A 539 -19.02 -5.09 -28.70
C PRO A 539 -19.04 -5.69 -27.28
N SER A 540 -20.12 -5.41 -26.53
CA SER A 540 -20.31 -6.03 -25.22
C SER A 540 -20.80 -7.47 -25.38
N LEU A 541 -20.08 -8.45 -24.82
CA LEU A 541 -20.46 -9.86 -24.92
C LEU A 541 -21.51 -10.23 -23.86
N GLY A 542 -22.64 -10.79 -24.30
CA GLY A 542 -23.72 -11.27 -23.43
C GLY A 542 -23.60 -12.76 -23.09
N ALA A 543 -24.28 -13.20 -22.03
CA ALA A 543 -24.37 -14.62 -21.68
C ALA A 543 -25.25 -15.37 -22.68
N ASP A 544 -24.70 -16.42 -23.30
CA ASP A 544 -25.51 -17.37 -24.07
C ASP A 544 -26.49 -18.08 -23.12
N ALA A 545 -27.74 -18.24 -23.54
CA ALA A 545 -28.74 -18.98 -22.78
C ALA A 545 -28.45 -20.49 -22.90
N VAL A 546 -27.50 -20.98 -22.11
CA VAL A 546 -27.27 -22.42 -21.93
C VAL A 546 -28.24 -22.90 -20.85
N GLU A 547 -29.10 -23.86 -21.17
CA GLU A 547 -29.86 -24.61 -20.15
C GLU A 547 -28.85 -25.37 -19.31
N GLU A 548 -28.75 -25.04 -18.02
CA GLU A 548 -28.00 -25.85 -17.07
C GLU A 548 -28.72 -27.20 -16.98
N PRO A 549 -28.04 -28.34 -17.19
CA PRO A 549 -28.65 -29.64 -17.01
C PRO A 549 -29.15 -29.79 -15.57
N ASP A 550 -30.36 -30.33 -15.37
CA ASP A 550 -30.89 -30.65 -14.02
C ASP A 550 -30.01 -31.68 -13.27
N ASP A 551 -29.13 -32.38 -13.98
CA ASP A 551 -28.24 -33.40 -13.43
C ASP A 551 -26.93 -32.78 -12.92
N TRP A 552 -26.81 -32.71 -11.59
CA TRP A 552 -25.63 -32.22 -10.87
C TRP A 552 -24.34 -33.02 -11.11
N THR A 553 -24.42 -34.20 -11.75
CA THR A 553 -23.26 -35.05 -12.10
C THR A 553 -22.66 -34.71 -13.47
N LEU A 554 -23.36 -33.93 -14.30
CA LEU A 554 -22.83 -33.48 -15.59
C LEU A 554 -21.87 -32.30 -15.39
N PRO A 555 -20.67 -32.32 -16.01
CA PRO A 555 -19.72 -31.22 -15.86
C PRO A 555 -20.28 -29.94 -16.48
N VAL A 556 -20.57 -28.95 -15.64
CA VAL A 556 -20.94 -27.60 -16.10
C VAL A 556 -19.69 -26.94 -16.70
N ASN A 557 -19.66 -26.80 -18.01
CA ASN A 557 -18.52 -26.19 -18.69
C ASN A 557 -18.56 -24.66 -18.49
N HIS A 558 -17.89 -24.16 -17.45
CA HIS A 558 -17.77 -22.73 -17.16
C HIS A 558 -16.96 -21.93 -18.22
N ALA A 559 -16.40 -22.59 -19.25
CA ALA A 559 -15.65 -21.95 -20.34
C ALA A 559 -16.50 -21.03 -21.24
N SER A 560 -17.84 -21.10 -21.17
CA SER A 560 -18.75 -20.26 -21.97
C SER A 560 -19.14 -18.92 -21.32
N ALA A 561 -18.66 -18.63 -20.10
CA ALA A 561 -19.02 -17.39 -19.43
C ALA A 561 -18.53 -16.15 -20.20
N PRO A 562 -19.33 -15.07 -20.34
CA PRO A 562 -18.95 -13.87 -21.10
C PRO A 562 -17.63 -13.24 -20.65
N ALA A 563 -17.39 -13.19 -19.34
CA ALA A 563 -16.14 -12.69 -18.77
C ALA A 563 -14.92 -13.50 -19.24
N VAL A 564 -15.06 -14.82 -19.38
CA VAL A 564 -13.99 -15.70 -19.89
C VAL A 564 -13.76 -15.44 -21.38
N ARG A 565 -14.84 -15.30 -22.17
CA ARG A 565 -14.74 -14.98 -23.61
C ARG A 565 -14.03 -13.64 -23.88
N VAL A 566 -14.37 -12.58 -23.14
CA VAL A 566 -13.68 -11.29 -23.26
C VAL A 566 -12.21 -11.44 -22.84
N ALA A 567 -11.92 -12.18 -21.77
CA ALA A 567 -10.54 -12.43 -21.33
C ALA A 567 -9.72 -13.16 -22.40
N GLU A 568 -10.29 -14.19 -23.04
CA GLU A 568 -9.68 -14.90 -24.17
C GLU A 568 -9.44 -13.98 -25.37
N HIS A 569 -10.41 -13.12 -25.73
CA HIS A 569 -10.25 -12.15 -26.81
C HIS A 569 -9.12 -11.14 -26.53
N VAL A 570 -9.05 -10.62 -25.29
CA VAL A 570 -7.98 -9.71 -24.86
C VAL A 570 -6.63 -10.43 -24.91
N ALA A 571 -6.52 -11.63 -24.34
CA ALA A 571 -5.28 -12.40 -24.33
C ALA A 571 -4.80 -12.78 -25.74
N ALA A 572 -5.71 -13.19 -26.63
CA ALA A 572 -5.40 -13.49 -28.03
C ALA A 572 -4.92 -12.25 -28.80
N THR A 573 -5.52 -11.08 -28.53
CA THR A 573 -5.11 -9.82 -29.14
C THR A 573 -3.72 -9.40 -28.69
N ILE A 574 -3.43 -9.49 -27.38
CA ILE A 574 -2.10 -9.21 -26.84
C ILE A 574 -1.07 -10.18 -27.43
N GLN A 575 -1.41 -11.47 -27.53
CA GLN A 575 -0.54 -12.47 -28.14
C GLN A 575 -0.20 -12.13 -29.59
N ALA A 576 -1.20 -11.75 -30.39
CA ALA A 576 -0.99 -11.34 -31.78
C ALA A 576 -0.08 -10.12 -31.87
N TRP A 577 -0.32 -9.08 -31.06
CA TRP A 577 0.52 -7.88 -31.02
C TRP A 577 1.98 -8.17 -30.68
N LEU A 578 2.22 -9.04 -29.69
CA LEU A 578 3.57 -9.43 -29.29
C LEU A 578 4.26 -10.31 -30.35
N LYS A 579 3.52 -11.25 -30.96
CA LYS A 579 4.03 -12.16 -32.00
C LYS A 579 4.37 -11.41 -33.29
N ASP A 580 3.48 -10.54 -33.73
CA ASP A 580 3.61 -9.76 -34.97
C ASP A 580 4.55 -8.55 -34.79
N ARG A 581 5.07 -8.35 -33.57
CA ARG A 581 5.96 -7.24 -33.20
C ARG A 581 5.34 -5.90 -33.56
N GLU A 582 4.07 -5.74 -33.23
CA GLU A 582 3.28 -4.56 -33.58
C GLU A 582 3.93 -3.28 -33.06
N ILE A 583 3.82 -2.21 -33.86
CA ILE A 583 4.44 -0.92 -33.57
C ILE A 583 3.42 -0.01 -32.92
N ILE A 584 3.80 0.63 -31.82
CA ILE A 584 3.05 1.74 -31.24
C ILE A 584 3.33 2.97 -32.11
N GLU A 585 2.38 3.36 -32.94
CA GLU A 585 2.57 4.34 -34.02
C GLU A 585 3.02 5.70 -33.48
N GLY A 586 2.39 6.18 -32.40
CA GLY A 586 2.75 7.43 -31.73
C GLY A 586 4.10 7.44 -31.01
N LYS A 587 4.77 6.28 -30.87
CA LYS A 587 6.12 6.15 -30.27
C LYS A 587 7.19 5.63 -31.24
N GLY A 588 6.81 5.06 -32.38
CA GLY A 588 7.73 4.49 -33.36
C GLY A 588 8.58 3.31 -32.85
N ARG A 589 8.09 2.58 -31.84
CA ARG A 589 8.77 1.41 -31.26
C ARG A 589 7.84 0.21 -31.14
N ARG A 590 8.42 -0.99 -31.10
CA ARG A 590 7.70 -2.26 -30.89
C ARG A 590 7.02 -2.26 -29.52
N LEU A 591 5.82 -2.83 -29.50
CA LEU A 591 5.00 -3.08 -28.31
C LEU A 591 5.62 -4.21 -27.48
N ARG A 592 5.72 -4.01 -26.17
CA ARG A 592 6.17 -4.99 -25.18
C ARG A 592 5.06 -5.28 -24.17
N ALA A 593 5.21 -6.34 -23.37
CA ALA A 593 4.20 -6.71 -22.39
C ALA A 593 3.99 -5.61 -21.33
N GLY A 594 5.07 -4.96 -20.87
CA GLY A 594 5.05 -3.84 -19.92
C GLY A 594 4.30 -2.58 -20.40
N ASP A 595 4.06 -2.48 -21.71
CA ASP A 595 3.33 -1.35 -22.33
C ASP A 595 1.81 -1.47 -22.18
N ILE A 596 1.32 -2.61 -21.68
CA ILE A 596 -0.10 -2.94 -21.65
C ILE A 596 -0.62 -2.86 -20.22
N LEU A 597 -1.72 -2.13 -20.06
CA LEU A 597 -2.43 -1.98 -18.80
C LEU A 597 -3.90 -2.36 -19.00
N VAL A 598 -4.42 -3.25 -18.16
CA VAL A 598 -5.83 -3.66 -18.17
C VAL A 598 -6.51 -3.14 -16.91
N LEU A 599 -7.53 -2.32 -17.11
CA LEU A 599 -8.27 -1.61 -16.08
C LEU A 599 -9.69 -2.15 -15.96
N VAL A 600 -10.04 -2.55 -14.74
CA VAL A 600 -11.39 -2.97 -14.35
C VAL A 600 -11.96 -2.05 -13.28
N ARG A 601 -13.29 -1.99 -13.14
CA ARG A 601 -13.92 -1.27 -12.01
C ARG A 601 -13.71 -1.99 -10.68
N LYS A 602 -13.98 -3.29 -10.69
CA LYS A 602 -13.95 -4.20 -9.53
C LYS A 602 -13.22 -5.47 -9.95
N ARG A 603 -12.56 -6.12 -8.99
CA ARG A 603 -11.98 -7.44 -9.22
C ARG A 603 -13.12 -8.46 -9.22
N ASP A 604 -13.43 -9.02 -10.37
CA ASP A 604 -14.42 -10.08 -10.50
C ASP A 604 -13.83 -11.26 -11.30
N ARG A 605 -14.70 -12.17 -11.75
CA ARG A 605 -14.31 -13.37 -12.49
C ARG A 605 -13.46 -13.07 -13.74
N PHE A 606 -13.58 -11.89 -14.35
CA PHE A 606 -12.80 -11.51 -15.52
C PHE A 606 -11.30 -11.43 -15.22
N VAL A 607 -10.91 -10.85 -14.08
CA VAL A 607 -9.48 -10.67 -13.73
C VAL A 607 -8.79 -12.03 -13.63
N HIS A 608 -9.42 -12.98 -12.94
CA HIS A 608 -8.90 -14.35 -12.82
C HIS A 608 -8.85 -15.07 -14.17
N ALA A 609 -9.89 -14.92 -15.00
CA ALA A 609 -9.94 -15.50 -16.33
C ALA A 609 -8.83 -14.94 -17.24
N LEU A 610 -8.58 -13.63 -17.19
CA LEU A 610 -7.54 -12.98 -17.98
C LEU A 610 -6.13 -13.40 -17.53
N SER A 611 -5.85 -13.40 -16.23
CA SER A 611 -4.55 -13.85 -15.73
C SER A 611 -4.26 -15.30 -16.14
N ARG A 612 -5.27 -16.17 -16.11
CA ARG A 612 -5.15 -17.55 -16.62
C ARG A 612 -4.90 -17.57 -18.13
N ALA A 613 -5.73 -16.88 -18.92
CA ALA A 613 -5.62 -16.85 -20.37
C ALA A 613 -4.27 -16.30 -20.88
N LEU A 614 -3.67 -15.35 -20.15
CA LEU A 614 -2.32 -14.83 -20.41
C LEU A 614 -1.23 -15.84 -20.05
N LYS A 615 -1.33 -16.49 -18.88
CA LYS A 615 -0.38 -17.52 -18.43
C LYS A 615 -0.38 -18.75 -19.35
N ASP A 616 -1.56 -19.22 -19.76
CA ASP A 616 -1.73 -20.34 -20.70
C ASP A 616 -1.12 -20.04 -22.09
N ARG A 617 -0.79 -18.78 -22.38
CA ARG A 617 -0.17 -18.30 -23.63
C ARG A 617 1.29 -17.85 -23.45
N ASP A 618 1.90 -18.11 -22.30
CA ASP A 618 3.25 -17.69 -21.94
C ASP A 618 3.47 -16.16 -22.01
N ILE A 619 2.41 -15.37 -21.77
CA ILE A 619 2.52 -13.91 -21.73
C ILE A 619 2.83 -13.49 -20.29
N PRO A 620 3.94 -12.77 -20.05
CA PRO A 620 4.27 -12.27 -18.72
C PRO A 620 3.17 -11.35 -18.21
N VAL A 621 2.54 -11.72 -17.09
CA VAL A 621 1.50 -10.96 -16.43
C VAL A 621 1.94 -10.71 -14.99
N ALA A 622 1.86 -9.45 -14.57
CA ALA A 622 2.17 -9.11 -13.19
C ALA A 622 1.16 -9.80 -12.27
N GLY A 623 1.66 -10.41 -11.20
CA GLY A 623 0.82 -11.03 -10.18
C GLY A 623 -0.18 -10.04 -9.59
N ALA A 624 -1.24 -10.55 -8.96
CA ALA A 624 -2.30 -9.70 -8.40
C ALA A 624 -1.71 -8.63 -7.45
N ASP A 625 -2.17 -7.39 -7.60
CA ASP A 625 -1.79 -6.23 -6.78
C ASP A 625 -2.16 -6.38 -5.30
N ARG A 626 -3.19 -7.19 -5.03
CA ARG A 626 -3.51 -7.70 -3.70
C ARG A 626 -3.74 -9.19 -3.74
N LEU A 627 -3.07 -9.90 -2.85
CA LEU A 627 -3.24 -11.32 -2.66
C LEU A 627 -3.74 -11.59 -1.24
N SER A 628 -4.93 -12.16 -1.12
CA SER A 628 -5.36 -12.74 0.15
C SER A 628 -4.49 -13.97 0.43
N LEU A 629 -3.75 -13.94 1.54
CA LEU A 629 -2.91 -15.05 1.97
C LEU A 629 -3.72 -16.36 2.08
N PRO A 630 -4.84 -16.45 2.83
CA PRO A 630 -5.65 -17.69 2.88
C PRO A 630 -6.34 -18.01 1.54
N GLY A 631 -6.46 -17.03 0.65
CA GLY A 631 -7.01 -17.23 -0.70
C GLY A 631 -6.08 -17.98 -1.66
N HIS A 632 -4.77 -17.93 -1.42
CA HIS A 632 -3.77 -18.49 -2.35
C HIS A 632 -3.65 -20.01 -2.24
N ILE A 633 -3.55 -20.72 -3.37
CA ILE A 633 -3.54 -22.20 -3.40
C ILE A 633 -2.44 -22.81 -2.54
N ALA A 634 -1.23 -22.22 -2.56
CA ALA A 634 -0.13 -22.70 -1.72
C ALA A 634 -0.48 -22.64 -0.22
N VAL A 635 -1.15 -21.58 0.22
CA VAL A 635 -1.54 -21.44 1.62
C VAL A 635 -2.74 -22.32 1.93
N LYS A 636 -3.68 -22.50 1.00
CA LYS A 636 -4.79 -23.46 1.15
C LYS A 636 -4.30 -24.89 1.34
N ASP A 637 -3.25 -25.29 0.63
CA ASP A 637 -2.62 -26.60 0.81
C ASP A 637 -2.03 -26.75 2.23
N LEU A 638 -1.42 -25.68 2.77
CA LEU A 638 -0.87 -25.64 4.13
C LEU A 638 -1.96 -25.58 5.21
N ILE A 639 -3.07 -24.88 4.96
CA ILE A 639 -4.26 -24.83 5.82
C ILE A 639 -4.92 -26.22 5.86
N ALA A 640 -5.10 -26.87 4.71
CA ALA A 640 -5.63 -28.22 4.62
C ALA A 640 -4.73 -29.23 5.37
N LEU A 641 -3.40 -29.08 5.27
CA LEU A 641 -2.48 -29.85 6.10
C LEU A 641 -2.73 -29.59 7.58
N GLY A 642 -2.85 -28.32 8.00
CA GLY A 642 -3.13 -27.96 9.40
C GLY A 642 -4.44 -28.56 9.93
N HIS A 643 -5.54 -28.42 9.18
CA HIS A 643 -6.85 -28.99 9.55
C HIS A 643 -6.80 -30.50 9.68
N PHE A 644 -6.15 -31.19 8.73
CA PHE A 644 -5.98 -32.64 8.81
C PHE A 644 -5.20 -33.07 10.06
N LEU A 645 -4.15 -32.33 10.44
CA LEU A 645 -3.33 -32.68 11.60
C LEU A 645 -4.08 -32.47 12.94
N ILE A 646 -5.00 -31.49 13.00
CA ILE A 646 -5.88 -31.28 14.16
C ILE A 646 -6.99 -32.33 14.18
N GLN A 647 -7.60 -32.59 13.02
CA GLN A 647 -8.73 -33.48 12.85
C GLN A 647 -8.42 -34.55 11.79
N PRO A 648 -7.77 -35.68 12.18
CA PRO A 648 -7.37 -36.74 11.24
C PRO A 648 -8.52 -37.43 10.51
N GLN A 649 -9.77 -37.20 10.93
CA GLN A 649 -10.98 -37.72 10.30
C GLN A 649 -11.56 -36.76 9.23
N ASP A 650 -10.93 -35.60 9.01
CA ASP A 650 -11.31 -34.69 7.92
C ASP A 650 -10.84 -35.23 6.57
N ASP A 651 -11.74 -35.96 5.92
CA ASP A 651 -11.52 -36.55 4.60
C ASP A 651 -11.25 -35.51 3.52
N LEU A 652 -11.87 -34.32 3.60
CA LEU A 652 -11.74 -33.29 2.58
C LEU A 652 -10.35 -32.67 2.63
N SER A 653 -9.89 -32.30 3.82
CA SER A 653 -8.54 -31.76 4.01
C SER A 653 -7.46 -32.77 3.64
N LEU A 654 -7.61 -34.04 4.01
CA LEU A 654 -6.67 -35.07 3.58
C LEU A 654 -6.68 -35.26 2.05
N ALA A 655 -7.85 -35.30 1.41
CA ALA A 655 -7.95 -35.42 -0.05
C ALA A 655 -7.28 -34.24 -0.77
N ALA A 656 -7.47 -33.02 -0.27
CA ALA A 656 -6.80 -31.83 -0.79
C ALA A 656 -5.28 -31.94 -0.68
N VAL A 657 -4.76 -32.33 0.50
CA VAL A 657 -3.32 -32.51 0.74
C VAL A 657 -2.73 -33.59 -0.16
N LEU A 658 -3.41 -34.73 -0.33
CA LEU A 658 -2.96 -35.82 -1.22
C LEU A 658 -2.85 -35.36 -2.68
N ARG A 659 -3.81 -34.58 -3.18
CA ARG A 659 -3.83 -34.09 -4.56
C ARG A 659 -2.86 -32.93 -4.80
N SER A 660 -2.54 -32.17 -3.74
CA SER A 660 -1.66 -31.00 -3.79
C SER A 660 -0.20 -31.34 -4.16
N PRO A 661 0.66 -30.34 -4.44
CA PRO A 661 2.10 -30.56 -4.67
C PRO A 661 2.85 -31.20 -3.50
N VAL A 662 2.22 -31.35 -2.32
CA VAL A 662 2.79 -32.02 -1.15
C VAL A 662 3.10 -33.49 -1.48
N PHE A 663 2.11 -34.20 -2.03
CA PHE A 663 2.23 -35.63 -2.37
C PHE A 663 1.99 -35.93 -3.85
N ASP A 664 1.28 -35.07 -4.58
CA ASP A 664 0.96 -35.21 -6.02
C ASP A 664 0.34 -36.57 -6.38
N VAL A 665 -0.58 -37.06 -5.52
CA VAL A 665 -1.33 -38.29 -5.76
C VAL A 665 -2.31 -38.07 -6.92
N SER A 666 -2.36 -39.02 -7.85
CA SER A 666 -3.23 -38.94 -9.02
C SER A 666 -4.72 -39.01 -8.63
N GLU A 667 -5.59 -38.43 -9.47
CA GLU A 667 -7.04 -38.50 -9.27
C GLU A 667 -7.56 -39.93 -9.27
N GLU A 668 -6.98 -40.81 -10.08
CA GLU A 668 -7.34 -42.23 -10.12
C GLU A 668 -7.02 -42.92 -8.80
N THR A 669 -5.81 -42.71 -8.25
CA THR A 669 -5.43 -43.27 -6.94
C THR A 669 -6.29 -42.69 -5.82
N LEU A 670 -6.56 -41.38 -5.83
CA LEU A 670 -7.44 -40.75 -4.84
C LEU A 670 -8.87 -41.29 -4.93
N PHE A 671 -9.37 -41.55 -6.15
CA PHE A 671 -10.66 -42.19 -6.37
C PHE A 671 -10.67 -43.61 -5.83
N THR A 672 -9.61 -44.41 -6.03
CA THR A 672 -9.50 -45.75 -5.42
C THR A 672 -9.58 -45.69 -3.89
N LEU A 673 -8.85 -44.75 -3.27
CA LEU A 673 -8.82 -44.56 -1.82
C LEU A 673 -10.17 -44.08 -1.26
N GLY A 674 -10.89 -43.23 -2.00
CA GLY A 674 -12.11 -42.58 -1.55
C GLY A 674 -13.42 -43.27 -1.94
N ALA A 675 -13.56 -43.74 -3.18
CA ALA A 675 -14.83 -44.25 -3.72
C ALA A 675 -15.12 -45.71 -3.31
N GLY A 676 -14.07 -46.53 -3.13
CA GLY A 676 -14.19 -47.95 -2.77
C GLY A 676 -14.25 -48.25 -1.27
N ARG A 677 -14.30 -47.22 -0.41
CA ARG A 677 -14.19 -47.40 1.05
C ARG A 677 -15.49 -47.87 1.70
N PRO A 678 -15.45 -48.77 2.70
CA PRO A 678 -16.63 -49.17 3.46
C PRO A 678 -17.27 -47.97 4.19
N ALA A 679 -18.60 -47.94 4.28
CA ALA A 679 -19.34 -46.87 4.97
C ALA A 679 -18.85 -46.70 6.42
N GLY A 680 -18.56 -45.46 6.81
CA GLY A 680 -18.00 -45.12 8.13
C GLY A 680 -16.47 -45.23 8.24
N THR A 681 -15.77 -45.59 7.16
CA THR A 681 -14.30 -45.61 7.11
C THR A 681 -13.76 -44.27 6.62
N SER A 682 -12.89 -43.62 7.38
CA SER A 682 -12.24 -42.38 6.95
C SER A 682 -11.16 -42.61 5.91
N LEU A 683 -10.81 -41.56 5.18
CA LEU A 683 -9.83 -41.59 4.12
C LEU A 683 -8.44 -41.96 4.65
N ILE A 684 -8.08 -41.53 5.87
CA ILE A 684 -6.80 -41.92 6.49
C ILE A 684 -6.74 -43.42 6.80
N ALA A 685 -7.85 -44.02 7.21
CA ALA A 685 -7.92 -45.46 7.46
C ALA A 685 -7.80 -46.25 6.15
N SER A 686 -8.49 -45.79 5.09
CA SER A 686 -8.36 -46.35 3.74
C SER A 686 -6.93 -46.23 3.22
N LEU A 687 -6.28 -45.07 3.40
CA LEU A 687 -4.90 -44.82 3.02
C LEU A 687 -3.93 -45.78 3.72
N ARG A 688 -4.09 -45.97 5.04
CA ARG A 688 -3.27 -46.93 5.82
C ARG A 688 -3.48 -48.38 5.39
N GLN A 689 -4.69 -48.76 5.01
CA GLN A 689 -4.96 -50.10 4.49
C GLN A 689 -4.24 -50.33 3.15
N HIS A 690 -4.34 -49.39 2.21
CA HIS A 690 -3.71 -49.49 0.90
C HIS A 690 -2.20 -49.23 0.92
N ALA A 691 -1.68 -48.60 1.98
CA ALA A 691 -0.25 -48.41 2.17
C ALA A 691 0.51 -49.74 2.24
N GLY A 692 -0.09 -50.79 2.82
CA GLY A 692 0.54 -52.12 2.91
C GLY A 692 0.92 -52.72 1.55
N ASP A 693 0.21 -52.35 0.49
CA ASP A 693 0.39 -52.89 -0.86
C ASP A 693 1.12 -51.92 -1.81
N ASN A 694 1.38 -50.68 -1.37
CA ASN A 694 1.99 -49.64 -2.20
C ASN A 694 3.04 -48.84 -1.42
N THR A 695 4.31 -48.98 -1.83
CA THR A 695 5.46 -48.30 -1.21
C THR A 695 5.34 -46.77 -1.26
N ALA A 696 4.77 -46.20 -2.33
CA ALA A 696 4.56 -44.74 -2.43
C ALA A 696 3.54 -44.23 -1.40
N LEU A 697 2.47 -45.00 -1.12
CA LEU A 697 1.49 -44.65 -0.09
C LEU A 697 2.04 -44.88 1.32
N THR A 698 2.92 -45.86 1.51
CA THR A 698 3.65 -46.06 2.78
C THR A 698 4.47 -44.82 3.15
N ASP A 699 5.21 -44.26 2.20
CA ASP A 699 6.00 -43.04 2.43
C ASP A 699 5.12 -41.83 2.77
N VAL A 700 3.93 -41.74 2.16
CA VAL A 700 2.94 -40.70 2.47
C VAL A 700 2.47 -40.82 3.91
N VAL A 701 2.05 -42.02 4.33
CA VAL A 701 1.59 -42.27 5.71
C VAL A 701 2.69 -41.97 6.73
N ALA A 702 3.92 -42.43 6.49
CA ALA A 702 5.05 -42.19 7.38
C ALA A 702 5.34 -40.70 7.56
N ARG A 703 5.23 -39.90 6.48
CA ARG A 703 5.39 -38.43 6.56
C ARG A 703 4.26 -37.76 7.32
N LEU A 704 3.01 -38.16 7.06
CA LEU A 704 1.84 -37.61 7.78
C LEU A 704 1.93 -37.90 9.29
N ASP A 705 2.30 -39.12 9.68
CA ASP A 705 2.48 -39.49 11.08
C ASP A 705 3.65 -38.72 11.73
N GLY A 706 4.74 -38.48 10.98
CA GLY A 706 5.84 -37.62 11.42
C GLY A 706 5.40 -36.17 11.67
N TRP A 707 4.65 -35.58 10.75
CA TRP A 707 4.13 -34.22 10.88
C TRP A 707 3.08 -34.09 11.99
N ALA A 708 2.24 -35.10 12.21
CA ALA A 708 1.29 -35.12 13.32
C ALA A 708 1.99 -35.08 14.68
N ASN A 709 3.09 -35.83 14.83
CA ASN A 709 3.90 -35.77 16.05
C ASN A 709 4.57 -34.40 16.23
N GLU A 710 5.11 -33.80 15.16
CA GLU A 710 5.76 -32.49 15.25
C GLU A 710 4.76 -31.36 15.57
N ALA A 711 3.60 -31.34 14.90
CA ALA A 711 2.57 -30.33 15.12
C ALA A 711 2.01 -30.33 16.56
N ALA A 712 2.07 -31.48 17.25
CA ALA A 712 1.61 -31.60 18.62
C ALA A 712 2.53 -30.94 19.66
N PHE A 713 3.83 -30.78 19.35
CA PHE A 713 4.83 -30.32 20.33
C PHE A 713 5.66 -29.12 19.88
N ARG A 714 5.60 -28.74 18.60
CA ARG A 714 6.35 -27.60 18.07
C ARG A 714 5.48 -26.35 17.97
N PRO A 715 6.07 -25.16 18.12
CA PRO A 715 5.45 -23.91 17.68
C PRO A 715 5.07 -23.96 16.20
N VAL A 716 4.00 -23.24 15.83
CA VAL A 716 3.41 -23.24 14.48
C VAL A 716 4.42 -22.80 13.42
N PHE A 717 5.21 -21.75 13.69
CA PHE A 717 6.27 -21.27 12.82
C PHE A 717 7.34 -22.35 12.61
N GLU A 718 7.83 -22.95 13.70
CA GLU A 718 8.87 -23.97 13.63
C GLU A 718 8.39 -25.21 12.84
N PHE A 719 7.14 -25.62 13.07
CA PHE A 719 6.51 -26.72 12.33
C PHE A 719 6.46 -26.44 10.82
N TYR A 720 5.82 -25.34 10.40
CA TYR A 720 5.69 -25.02 8.98
C TYR A 720 7.03 -24.68 8.32
N ALA A 721 7.97 -24.04 9.03
CA ALA A 721 9.32 -23.81 8.54
C ALA A 721 10.07 -25.13 8.29
N GLY A 722 9.91 -26.11 9.18
CA GLY A 722 10.43 -27.47 9.00
C GLY A 722 9.85 -28.14 7.77
N VAL A 723 8.51 -28.14 7.62
CA VAL A 723 7.82 -28.71 6.46
C VAL A 723 8.29 -28.08 5.15
N LEU A 724 8.40 -26.74 5.10
CA LEU A 724 8.77 -26.02 3.89
C LEU A 724 10.24 -26.15 3.52
N ALA A 725 11.15 -26.12 4.50
CA ALA A 725 12.59 -26.15 4.27
C ALA A 725 13.16 -27.57 4.34
N ARG A 726 13.13 -28.21 5.52
CA ARG A 726 13.73 -29.54 5.77
C ARG A 726 13.12 -30.61 4.88
N ASP A 727 11.78 -30.62 4.77
CA ASP A 727 11.06 -31.66 4.03
C ASP A 727 10.90 -31.34 2.53
N GLY A 728 11.48 -30.21 2.09
CA GLY A 728 11.58 -29.83 0.69
C GLY A 728 10.26 -29.40 0.04
N LEU A 729 9.20 -29.14 0.81
CA LEU A 729 7.89 -28.76 0.28
C LEU A 729 7.96 -27.45 -0.51
N ARG A 730 8.74 -26.45 -0.04
CA ARG A 730 8.93 -25.18 -0.77
C ARG A 730 9.41 -25.41 -2.20
N LYS A 731 10.37 -26.31 -2.38
CA LYS A 731 10.92 -26.65 -3.71
C LYS A 731 9.85 -27.25 -4.62
N LYS A 732 9.01 -28.15 -4.10
CA LYS A 732 7.91 -28.75 -4.86
C LYS A 732 6.84 -27.72 -5.25
N MET A 733 6.46 -26.85 -4.31
CA MET A 733 5.46 -25.82 -4.55
C MET A 733 5.95 -24.80 -5.57
N ILE A 734 7.19 -24.33 -5.49
CA ILE A 734 7.79 -23.41 -6.48
C ILE A 734 7.89 -24.08 -7.85
N ALA A 735 8.27 -25.35 -7.92
CA ALA A 735 8.36 -26.08 -9.20
C ALA A 735 6.99 -26.21 -9.90
N ARG A 736 5.90 -26.34 -9.14
CA ARG A 736 4.54 -26.51 -9.68
C ARG A 736 3.80 -25.19 -9.90
N LEU A 737 3.95 -24.23 -8.99
CA LEU A 737 3.18 -22.98 -8.95
C LEU A 737 3.96 -21.76 -9.47
N GLY A 738 5.27 -21.92 -9.69
CA GLY A 738 6.16 -20.86 -10.15
C GLY A 738 6.91 -20.13 -9.02
N PRO A 739 7.87 -19.25 -9.37
CA PRO A 739 8.70 -18.54 -8.40
C PRO A 739 7.91 -17.61 -7.48
N GLU A 740 6.78 -17.07 -7.95
CA GLU A 740 5.89 -16.21 -7.15
C GLU A 740 5.34 -16.88 -5.89
N ALA A 741 5.25 -18.21 -5.88
CA ALA A 741 4.80 -18.95 -4.70
C ALA A 741 5.81 -18.85 -3.54
N GLY A 742 7.09 -18.60 -3.83
CA GLY A 742 8.13 -18.40 -2.82
C GLY A 742 7.80 -17.23 -1.90
N ASP A 743 7.49 -16.07 -2.49
CA ASP A 743 7.11 -14.85 -1.75
C ASP A 743 5.90 -15.09 -0.84
N ILE A 744 4.94 -15.89 -1.31
CA ILE A 744 3.71 -16.19 -0.54
C ILE A 744 4.00 -17.12 0.64
N LEU A 745 4.91 -18.07 0.45
CA LEU A 745 5.37 -18.94 1.53
C LEU A 745 6.18 -18.16 2.57
N ASP A 746 6.95 -17.16 2.15
CA ASP A 746 7.69 -16.26 3.05
C ASP A 746 6.75 -15.38 3.88
N GLU A 747 5.69 -14.83 3.26
CA GLU A 747 4.68 -14.10 3.99
C GLU A 747 3.91 -15.01 4.95
N PHE A 748 3.54 -16.22 4.52
CA PHE A 748 2.88 -17.20 5.39
C PHE A 748 3.70 -17.49 6.64
N LEU A 749 5.01 -17.73 6.49
CA LEU A 749 5.90 -17.92 7.63
C LEU A 749 6.05 -16.66 8.49
N SER A 750 6.09 -15.48 7.87
CA SER A 750 6.13 -14.21 8.60
C SER A 750 4.87 -14.01 9.45
N PHE A 751 3.70 -14.41 8.91
CA PHE A 751 2.43 -14.41 9.64
C PHE A 751 2.41 -15.42 10.78
N CYS A 752 2.91 -16.65 10.57
CA CYS A 752 3.09 -17.63 11.67
C CYS A 752 3.92 -17.05 12.82
N LEU A 753 5.04 -16.38 12.50
CA LEU A 753 5.93 -15.79 13.49
C LEU A 753 5.28 -14.60 14.22
N ALA A 754 4.48 -13.80 13.51
CA ALA A 754 3.75 -12.68 14.10
C ALA A 754 2.71 -13.18 15.12
N GLU A 755 1.91 -14.17 14.75
CA GLU A 755 0.88 -14.77 15.63
C GLU A 755 1.47 -15.43 16.88
N GLU A 756 2.65 -16.06 16.77
CA GLU A 756 3.32 -16.60 17.96
C GLU A 756 3.71 -15.50 18.97
N ARG A 757 4.02 -14.28 18.49
CA ARG A 757 4.34 -13.15 19.36
C ARG A 757 3.12 -12.53 20.02
N THR A 758 1.91 -12.69 19.46
CA THR A 758 0.67 -12.14 20.03
C THR A 758 0.12 -12.95 21.20
N GLY A 759 0.63 -14.17 21.43
CA GLY A 759 0.40 -14.95 22.65
C GLY A 759 -0.83 -15.87 22.64
N LEU A 760 -1.35 -16.23 21.46
CA LEU A 760 -2.35 -17.30 21.29
C LEU A 760 -1.67 -18.58 20.77
N PRO A 761 -1.09 -19.43 21.63
CA PRO A 761 -0.36 -20.61 21.19
C PRO A 761 -1.31 -21.70 20.68
N GLY A 762 -0.98 -22.29 19.53
CA GLY A 762 -1.60 -23.52 19.02
C GLY A 762 -2.04 -23.44 17.56
N LEU A 763 -2.00 -24.60 16.89
CA LEU A 763 -2.33 -24.72 15.46
C LEU A 763 -3.80 -24.37 15.16
N GLU A 764 -4.75 -24.73 16.03
CA GLU A 764 -6.18 -24.44 15.86
C GLU A 764 -6.47 -22.93 15.89
N ALA A 765 -5.96 -22.24 16.90
CA ALA A 765 -6.11 -20.79 17.03
C ALA A 765 -5.49 -20.08 15.83
N PHE A 766 -4.29 -20.51 15.40
CA PHE A 766 -3.64 -19.99 14.21
C PHE A 766 -4.48 -20.16 12.94
N LEU A 767 -5.01 -21.36 12.67
CA LEU A 767 -5.81 -21.61 11.46
C LEU A 767 -7.10 -20.77 11.47
N ALA A 768 -7.78 -20.70 12.62
CA ALA A 768 -8.97 -19.86 12.76
C ALA A 768 -8.65 -18.37 12.50
N THR A 769 -7.52 -17.87 13.01
CA THR A 769 -7.07 -16.49 12.76
C THR A 769 -6.68 -16.27 11.31
N LEU A 770 -6.00 -17.23 10.67
CA LEU A 770 -5.60 -17.14 9.27
C LEU A 770 -6.82 -17.16 8.32
N GLU A 771 -7.84 -17.96 8.60
CA GLU A 771 -9.02 -18.07 7.74
C GLU A 771 -9.97 -16.87 7.88
N ASN A 772 -10.18 -16.39 9.10
CA ASN A 772 -11.11 -15.29 9.37
C ASN A 772 -10.47 -13.90 9.16
N THR A 773 -9.16 -13.79 9.41
CA THR A 773 -8.42 -12.52 9.51
C THR A 773 -7.06 -12.55 8.81
N GLY A 774 -6.83 -13.52 7.93
CA GLY A 774 -5.58 -13.66 7.22
C GLY A 774 -5.18 -12.40 6.43
N PRO A 775 -3.89 -12.06 6.38
CA PRO A 775 -3.43 -10.81 5.80
C PRO A 775 -3.71 -10.74 4.28
N GLU A 776 -4.04 -9.55 3.81
CA GLU A 776 -3.96 -9.21 2.39
C GLU A 776 -2.58 -8.64 2.08
N ILE A 777 -1.79 -9.38 1.32
CA ILE A 777 -0.50 -8.91 0.82
C ILE A 777 -0.76 -7.89 -0.26
N LYS A 778 -0.34 -6.65 -0.03
CA LYS A 778 -0.32 -5.60 -1.05
C LYS A 778 1.02 -5.65 -1.76
N ARG A 779 1.02 -6.05 -3.03
CA ARG A 779 2.23 -6.00 -3.85
C ARG A 779 2.36 -4.61 -4.46
N GLU A 780 3.48 -3.93 -4.17
CA GLU A 780 3.86 -2.76 -4.96
C GLU A 780 4.36 -3.25 -6.32
N MET A 781 3.54 -3.05 -7.35
CA MET A 781 3.89 -3.51 -8.70
C MET A 781 5.07 -2.67 -9.23
N ASP A 782 6.19 -3.33 -9.42
CA ASP A 782 7.39 -2.72 -9.98
C ASP A 782 7.13 -2.33 -11.45
N GLN A 783 7.16 -1.02 -11.74
CA GLN A 783 6.95 -0.48 -13.08
C GLN A 783 8.09 -0.84 -14.05
N THR A 784 9.21 -1.37 -13.55
CA THR A 784 10.38 -1.70 -14.37
C THR A 784 10.30 -3.08 -15.02
N ARG A 785 9.42 -3.98 -14.55
CA ARG A 785 9.25 -5.31 -15.13
C ARG A 785 8.45 -5.26 -16.44
N ASP A 786 8.88 -6.03 -17.43
CA ASP A 786 8.24 -6.11 -18.75
C ASP A 786 7.06 -7.10 -18.72
N GLU A 787 5.99 -6.73 -18.00
CA GLU A 787 4.83 -7.59 -17.73
C GLU A 787 3.50 -6.84 -17.94
N VAL A 788 2.46 -7.55 -18.43
CA VAL A 788 1.10 -7.00 -18.55
C VAL A 788 0.55 -6.72 -17.15
N ARG A 789 0.07 -5.50 -16.92
CA ARG A 789 -0.44 -5.09 -15.61
C ARG A 789 -1.97 -5.12 -15.59
N VAL A 790 -2.57 -5.85 -14.64
CA VAL A 790 -4.03 -5.92 -14.47
C VAL A 790 -4.40 -5.35 -13.10
N MET A 791 -5.23 -4.29 -13.08
CA MET A 791 -5.58 -3.60 -11.83
C MET A 791 -6.92 -2.88 -11.90
N THR A 792 -7.37 -2.34 -10.76
CA THR A 792 -8.57 -1.49 -10.73
C THR A 792 -8.24 -0.07 -11.18
N VAL A 793 -9.23 0.68 -11.68
CA VAL A 793 -9.05 2.11 -12.04
C VAL A 793 -8.55 2.94 -10.86
N HIS A 794 -9.00 2.64 -9.63
CA HIS A 794 -8.50 3.30 -8.41
C HIS A 794 -7.01 3.07 -8.17
N ALA A 795 -6.52 1.84 -8.42
CA ALA A 795 -5.11 1.49 -8.28
C ALA A 795 -4.24 2.08 -9.40
N ALA A 796 -4.84 2.36 -10.57
CA ALA A 796 -4.16 2.95 -11.72
C ALA A 796 -3.96 4.46 -11.62
N LYS A 797 -4.47 5.12 -10.58
CA LYS A 797 -4.30 6.56 -10.42
C LYS A 797 -2.81 6.91 -10.28
N GLY A 798 -2.40 7.96 -10.99
CA GLY A 798 -0.98 8.34 -11.12
C GLY A 798 -0.16 7.47 -12.09
N LEU A 799 -0.67 6.31 -12.53
CA LEU A 799 -0.03 5.48 -13.55
C LEU A 799 -0.47 5.87 -14.96
N GLU A 800 0.26 5.38 -15.95
CA GLU A 800 0.02 5.55 -17.39
C GLU A 800 0.62 4.36 -18.16
N ALA A 801 0.07 4.10 -19.35
CA ALA A 801 0.59 3.08 -20.26
C ALA A 801 0.31 3.44 -21.74
N PRO A 802 1.19 3.03 -22.67
CA PRO A 802 0.93 3.14 -24.12
C PRO A 802 -0.42 2.57 -24.55
N VAL A 803 -0.76 1.38 -24.04
CA VAL A 803 -1.97 0.67 -24.39
C VAL A 803 -2.79 0.37 -23.15
N VAL A 804 -4.04 0.83 -23.13
CA VAL A 804 -4.97 0.59 -22.03
C VAL A 804 -6.20 -0.14 -22.51
N PHE A 805 -6.51 -1.28 -21.88
CA PHE A 805 -7.82 -1.91 -21.98
C PHE A 805 -8.69 -1.42 -20.82
N LEU A 806 -9.82 -0.80 -21.11
CA LEU A 806 -10.83 -0.44 -20.14
C LEU A 806 -12.01 -1.42 -20.25
N VAL A 807 -12.14 -2.28 -19.25
CA VAL A 807 -13.09 -3.40 -19.26
C VAL A 807 -14.27 -3.08 -18.35
N ASP A 808 -15.47 -3.02 -18.94
CA ASP A 808 -16.73 -2.81 -18.24
C ASP A 808 -17.46 -4.14 -17.99
N GLY A 809 -17.64 -4.49 -16.71
CA GLY A 809 -18.38 -5.69 -16.31
C GLY A 809 -19.91 -5.54 -16.33
N GLY A 810 -20.43 -4.40 -16.79
CA GLY A 810 -21.87 -4.18 -17.03
C GLY A 810 -22.73 -4.07 -15.76
N SER A 811 -22.12 -4.09 -14.57
CA SER A 811 -22.84 -3.94 -13.31
C SER A 811 -23.22 -2.49 -13.02
N ALA A 812 -24.41 -2.26 -12.47
CA ALA A 812 -24.87 -0.93 -12.08
C ALA A 812 -23.82 -0.19 -11.21
N PRO A 813 -23.69 1.14 -11.35
CA PRO A 813 -22.80 1.95 -10.51
C PRO A 813 -23.13 1.82 -9.03
N PHE A 814 -24.42 1.78 -8.72
CA PHE A 814 -24.98 1.79 -7.39
C PHE A 814 -26.01 0.68 -7.18
N SER A 815 -26.07 0.17 -5.96
CA SER A 815 -27.08 -0.78 -5.47
C SER A 815 -27.56 -0.30 -4.12
N ASP A 816 -28.84 -0.51 -3.80
CA ASP A 816 -29.44 -0.12 -2.52
C ASP A 816 -28.81 -0.85 -1.32
N GLN A 817 -28.03 -1.91 -1.56
CA GLN A 817 -27.21 -2.59 -0.56
C GLN A 817 -25.96 -1.78 -0.15
N HIS A 818 -25.49 -0.85 -0.99
CA HIS A 818 -24.34 0.02 -0.69
C HIS A 818 -24.74 1.26 0.12
N LEU A 819 -26.03 1.45 0.39
CA LEU A 819 -26.48 2.55 1.24
C LEU A 819 -25.95 2.35 2.66
N PRO A 820 -25.38 3.39 3.28
CA PRO A 820 -24.96 3.31 4.68
C PRO A 820 -26.18 3.00 5.56
N ARG A 821 -26.02 2.11 6.53
CA ARG A 821 -27.05 1.85 7.55
C ARG A 821 -27.24 3.07 8.41
N LEU A 822 -26.17 3.83 8.68
CA LEU A 822 -26.21 5.12 9.35
C LEU A 822 -26.15 6.25 8.31
N MET A 823 -27.31 6.70 7.84
CA MET A 823 -27.44 7.74 6.82
C MET A 823 -27.10 9.10 7.42
N PRO A 824 -26.07 9.81 6.93
CA PRO A 824 -25.77 11.16 7.37
C PRO A 824 -26.79 12.15 6.80
N PHE A 825 -27.08 13.21 7.55
CA PHE A 825 -27.88 14.35 7.09
C PHE A 825 -27.39 15.66 7.70
N ASP A 826 -27.66 16.77 7.02
CA ASP A 826 -27.35 18.10 7.52
C ASP A 826 -28.51 18.59 8.40
N ALA A 827 -28.22 18.96 9.65
CA ALA A 827 -29.23 19.51 10.54
C ALA A 827 -29.70 20.89 10.08
N SER A 828 -30.93 21.26 10.42
CA SER A 828 -31.49 22.58 10.11
C SER A 828 -30.81 23.74 10.84
N GLY A 829 -29.93 23.45 11.81
CA GLY A 829 -29.30 24.43 12.70
C GLY A 829 -30.25 25.01 13.76
N ARG A 830 -31.49 24.51 13.85
CA ARG A 830 -32.49 25.00 14.82
C ARG A 830 -32.36 24.33 16.19
N ASN A 831 -32.17 23.00 16.19
CA ASN A 831 -32.13 22.19 17.41
C ASN A 831 -30.70 21.78 17.77
N PHE A 832 -29.87 21.51 16.78
CA PHE A 832 -28.44 21.27 16.93
C PHE A 832 -27.70 21.64 15.65
N ASP A 833 -26.42 21.94 15.80
CA ASP A 833 -25.52 22.27 14.69
C ASP A 833 -24.75 21.04 14.22
N GLY A 834 -24.49 20.97 12.92
CA GLY A 834 -23.63 19.95 12.31
C GLY A 834 -24.38 18.80 11.65
N LYS A 835 -23.69 17.67 11.50
CA LYS A 835 -24.21 16.48 10.81
C LYS A 835 -24.93 15.55 11.79
N GLY A 836 -26.13 15.11 11.44
CA GLY A 836 -26.87 14.06 12.13
C GLY A 836 -26.78 12.71 11.43
N TYR A 837 -27.19 11.64 12.13
CA TYR A 837 -27.22 10.27 11.60
C TYR A 837 -28.55 9.59 11.87
N LEU A 838 -29.11 8.90 10.87
CA LEU A 838 -30.33 8.09 10.99
C LEU A 838 -30.06 6.63 10.65
N TRP A 839 -30.58 5.71 11.46
CA TRP A 839 -30.40 4.27 11.26
C TRP A 839 -31.49 3.66 10.37
N ARG A 840 -31.07 2.93 9.34
CA ARG A 840 -31.92 2.13 8.45
C ARG A 840 -31.76 0.63 8.73
N SER A 841 -32.65 0.08 9.54
CA SER A 841 -32.66 -1.34 9.91
C SER A 841 -32.99 -2.26 8.73
N ALA A 842 -34.06 -1.97 7.97
CA ALA A 842 -34.49 -2.76 6.81
C ALA A 842 -35.38 -1.94 5.83
N ALA A 843 -35.91 -2.59 4.78
CA ALA A 843 -36.71 -1.99 3.71
C ALA A 843 -38.12 -1.55 4.15
N ASP A 844 -38.59 -2.02 5.31
CA ASP A 844 -39.89 -1.76 5.92
C ASP A 844 -40.02 -0.36 6.55
N VAL A 845 -38.92 0.38 6.69
CA VAL A 845 -38.89 1.75 7.24
C VAL A 845 -38.67 2.82 6.17
N ALA A 846 -38.80 2.46 4.88
CA ALA A 846 -38.60 3.37 3.76
C ALA A 846 -39.64 4.50 3.75
N ASN A 847 -39.20 5.69 4.12
CA ASN A 847 -39.96 6.95 4.12
C ASN A 847 -39.37 7.95 3.10
N GLY A 848 -40.03 9.09 2.88
CA GLY A 848 -39.69 10.12 1.92
C GLY A 848 -38.30 10.68 2.14
N PHE A 849 -37.89 10.85 3.41
CA PHE A 849 -36.54 11.25 3.77
C PHE A 849 -35.50 10.20 3.36
N SER A 850 -35.71 8.93 3.72
CA SER A 850 -34.80 7.84 3.34
C SER A 850 -34.71 7.64 1.82
N LYS A 851 -35.81 7.86 1.09
CA LYS A 851 -35.85 7.83 -0.39
C LYS A 851 -35.06 8.98 -1.00
N ALA A 852 -35.22 10.21 -0.47
CA ALA A 852 -34.46 11.37 -0.91
C ALA A 852 -32.95 11.22 -0.62
N ALA A 853 -32.59 10.73 0.57
CA ALA A 853 -31.20 10.42 0.92
C ALA A 853 -30.62 9.33 0.02
N SER A 854 -31.40 8.28 -0.29
CA SER A 854 -30.99 7.21 -1.21
C SER A 854 -30.79 7.73 -2.63
N ALA A 855 -31.67 8.61 -3.11
CA ALA A 855 -31.52 9.27 -4.41
C ALA A 855 -30.26 10.12 -4.45
N ARG A 856 -29.99 10.94 -3.43
CA ARG A 856 -28.75 11.74 -3.33
C ARG A 856 -27.50 10.87 -3.31
N ALA A 857 -27.50 9.78 -2.53
CA ALA A 857 -26.38 8.85 -2.49
C ALA A 857 -26.14 8.16 -3.84
N ARG A 858 -27.21 7.81 -4.55
CA ARG A 858 -27.13 7.27 -5.91
C ARG A 858 -26.56 8.29 -6.90
N GLU A 859 -27.00 9.55 -6.82
CA GLU A 859 -26.45 10.62 -7.67
C GLU A 859 -24.95 10.82 -7.45
N LEU A 860 -24.50 10.89 -6.18
CA LEU A 860 -23.08 11.00 -5.85
C LEU A 860 -22.26 9.81 -6.34
N ALA A 861 -22.82 8.59 -6.25
CA ALA A 861 -22.17 7.38 -6.76
C ALA A 861 -22.09 7.36 -8.29
N ASP A 862 -23.14 7.84 -8.98
CA ASP A 862 -23.13 7.99 -10.45
C ASP A 862 -22.10 9.05 -10.89
N ASP A 863 -21.96 10.14 -10.14
CA ASP A 863 -20.97 11.19 -10.40
C ASP A 863 -19.53 10.68 -10.18
N GLU A 864 -19.27 9.89 -9.14
CA GLU A 864 -17.98 9.20 -8.96
C GLU A 864 -17.73 8.13 -10.04
N TYR A 865 -18.76 7.40 -10.46
CA TYR A 865 -18.66 6.41 -11.54
C TYR A 865 -18.22 7.04 -12.87
N ARG A 866 -18.66 8.27 -13.17
CA ARG A 866 -18.23 9.04 -14.33
C ARG A 866 -16.80 9.57 -14.18
N ARG A 867 -16.40 10.03 -12.99
CA ARG A 867 -15.00 10.41 -12.70
C ARG A 867 -14.05 9.23 -12.86
N LEU A 868 -14.45 8.03 -12.44
CA LEU A 868 -13.70 6.80 -12.70
C LEU A 868 -13.56 6.50 -14.20
N LEU A 869 -14.61 6.68 -14.99
CA LEU A 869 -14.52 6.56 -16.45
C LEU A 869 -13.48 7.54 -17.02
N TYR A 870 -13.56 8.82 -16.61
CA TYR A 870 -12.61 9.86 -17.03
C TYR A 870 -11.17 9.47 -16.67
N VAL A 871 -10.93 9.03 -15.43
CA VAL A 871 -9.59 8.58 -14.98
C VAL A 871 -9.11 7.40 -15.81
N GLY A 872 -9.96 6.41 -16.07
CA GLY A 872 -9.63 5.20 -16.84
C GLY A 872 -9.26 5.52 -18.29
N MET A 873 -10.05 6.34 -18.97
CA MET A 873 -9.77 6.75 -20.36
C MET A 873 -8.46 7.56 -20.48
N THR A 874 -8.20 8.45 -19.52
CA THR A 874 -7.00 9.31 -19.51
C THR A 874 -5.73 8.61 -19.02
N ARG A 875 -5.76 7.30 -18.74
CA ARG A 875 -4.55 6.49 -18.50
C ARG A 875 -3.84 6.11 -19.79
N ALA A 876 -4.55 6.08 -20.92
CA ALA A 876 -3.99 5.70 -22.20
C ALA A 876 -3.11 6.82 -22.77
N GLU A 877 -1.88 6.48 -23.15
CA GLU A 877 -1.01 7.41 -23.89
C GLU A 877 -1.31 7.40 -25.39
N ASP A 878 -1.50 6.22 -26.00
CA ASP A 878 -1.59 6.07 -27.47
C ASP A 878 -2.86 5.31 -27.91
N ARG A 879 -3.16 4.18 -27.25
CA ARG A 879 -4.27 3.29 -27.62
C ARG A 879 -5.18 3.03 -26.43
N LEU A 880 -6.48 3.29 -26.60
CA LEU A 880 -7.51 2.95 -25.63
C LEU A 880 -8.47 1.93 -26.25
N ILE A 881 -8.61 0.77 -25.62
CA ILE A 881 -9.55 -0.28 -26.04
C ILE A 881 -10.64 -0.36 -24.98
N VAL A 882 -11.88 -0.07 -25.34
CA VAL A 882 -13.05 -0.18 -24.46
C VAL A 882 -13.83 -1.43 -24.83
N CYS A 883 -13.89 -2.38 -23.90
CA CYS A 883 -14.62 -3.63 -24.08
C CYS A 883 -15.43 -3.96 -22.82
N GLY A 884 -16.33 -4.94 -22.91
CA GLY A 884 -17.14 -5.30 -21.75
C GLY A 884 -17.97 -6.55 -21.94
N TYR A 885 -18.63 -6.95 -20.87
CA TYR A 885 -19.54 -8.09 -20.87
C TYR A 885 -20.75 -7.79 -19.99
N HIS A 886 -21.85 -8.51 -20.24
CA HIS A 886 -23.08 -8.40 -19.46
C HIS A 886 -23.73 -9.78 -19.25
N GLY A 887 -24.67 -9.84 -18.29
CA GLY A 887 -25.44 -11.06 -18.02
C GLY A 887 -26.52 -11.30 -19.07
N LYS A 888 -27.57 -12.06 -18.71
CA LYS A 888 -28.72 -12.32 -19.60
C LYS A 888 -29.52 -11.06 -19.97
N ARG A 889 -29.43 -10.00 -19.16
CA ARG A 889 -30.10 -8.71 -19.40
C ARG A 889 -29.16 -7.77 -20.14
N GLN A 890 -29.70 -7.05 -21.11
CA GLN A 890 -28.98 -5.98 -21.81
C GLN A 890 -28.39 -4.97 -20.81
N PRO A 891 -27.19 -4.42 -21.09
CA PRO A 891 -26.54 -3.46 -20.20
C PRO A 891 -27.37 -2.16 -20.12
N SER A 892 -27.35 -1.52 -18.96
CA SER A 892 -28.02 -0.23 -18.79
C SER A 892 -27.34 0.85 -19.63
N THR A 893 -28.09 1.86 -20.09
CA THR A 893 -27.54 2.98 -20.88
C THR A 893 -26.47 3.80 -20.14
N GLY A 894 -26.40 3.68 -18.82
CA GLY A 894 -25.44 4.39 -17.97
C GLY A 894 -24.15 3.63 -17.67
N THR A 895 -23.87 2.46 -18.27
CA THR A 895 -22.58 1.78 -18.05
C THR A 895 -21.45 2.46 -18.85
N TRP A 896 -20.18 2.27 -18.43
CA TRP A 896 -19.00 2.82 -19.11
C TRP A 896 -18.98 2.48 -20.60
N HIS A 897 -19.19 1.21 -20.93
CA HIS A 897 -19.23 0.74 -22.31
C HIS A 897 -20.36 1.41 -23.10
N SER A 898 -21.56 1.51 -22.52
CA SER A 898 -22.73 2.15 -23.16
C SER A 898 -22.51 3.65 -23.40
N ILE A 899 -21.93 4.34 -22.42
CA ILE A 899 -21.61 5.78 -22.48
C ILE A 899 -20.61 6.05 -23.61
N VAL A 900 -19.50 5.30 -23.65
CA VAL A 900 -18.46 5.45 -24.68
C VAL A 900 -19.01 5.07 -26.05
N SER A 901 -19.74 3.96 -26.13
CA SER A 901 -20.30 3.47 -27.39
C SER A 901 -21.23 4.49 -28.02
N ARG A 902 -22.13 5.08 -27.23
CA ARG A 902 -23.09 6.09 -27.70
C ARG A 902 -22.41 7.34 -28.28
N ALA A 903 -21.28 7.75 -27.71
CA ALA A 903 -20.56 8.93 -28.16
C ALA A 903 -19.68 8.69 -29.40
N LEU A 904 -19.07 7.50 -29.49
CA LEU A 904 -18.06 7.20 -30.51
C LEU A 904 -18.59 6.42 -31.72
N LEU A 905 -19.57 5.53 -31.58
CA LEU A 905 -20.02 4.69 -32.72
C LEU A 905 -20.60 5.50 -33.87
N ALA A 906 -21.35 6.56 -33.56
CA ALA A 906 -21.98 7.45 -34.56
C ALA A 906 -21.09 8.62 -35.00
N ALA A 907 -19.84 8.67 -34.54
CA ALA A 907 -18.92 9.74 -34.89
C ALA A 907 -18.44 9.59 -36.35
N PRO A 908 -18.38 10.67 -37.15
CA PRO A 908 -17.87 10.60 -38.52
C PRO A 908 -16.39 10.18 -38.60
N GLU A 909 -15.66 10.34 -37.49
CA GLU A 909 -14.26 9.94 -37.34
C GLU A 909 -14.09 8.46 -36.93
N SER A 910 -15.20 7.73 -36.77
CA SER A 910 -15.20 6.30 -36.44
C SER A 910 -15.33 5.42 -37.68
N THR A 911 -14.52 4.38 -37.75
CA THR A 911 -14.54 3.38 -38.83
C THR A 911 -14.79 1.99 -38.26
N GLU A 912 -15.68 1.24 -38.90
CA GLU A 912 -15.91 -0.17 -38.57
C GLU A 912 -14.79 -1.03 -39.14
N ARG A 913 -14.23 -1.92 -38.32
CA ARG A 913 -13.19 -2.88 -38.69
C ARG A 913 -13.54 -4.24 -38.10
N ARG A 914 -12.98 -5.31 -38.66
CA ARG A 914 -13.11 -6.65 -38.06
C ARG A 914 -12.03 -6.86 -37.00
N HIS A 915 -12.44 -7.36 -35.84
CA HIS A 915 -11.52 -7.71 -34.77
C HIS A 915 -10.51 -8.76 -35.27
N PRO A 916 -9.19 -8.54 -35.08
CA PRO A 916 -8.16 -9.40 -35.67
C PRO A 916 -8.21 -10.86 -35.18
N ALA A 917 -8.73 -11.12 -33.97
CA ALA A 917 -8.82 -12.47 -33.40
C ALA A 917 -10.23 -13.09 -33.45
N SER A 918 -11.31 -12.30 -33.37
CA SER A 918 -12.69 -12.81 -33.28
C SER A 918 -13.55 -12.53 -34.51
N SER A 919 -13.06 -11.73 -35.47
CA SER A 919 -13.80 -11.28 -36.65
C SER A 919 -15.10 -10.49 -36.36
N GLU A 920 -15.38 -10.16 -35.10
CA GLU A 920 -16.51 -9.31 -34.69
C GLU A 920 -16.31 -7.84 -35.14
N PRO A 921 -17.37 -7.09 -35.42
CA PRO A 921 -17.26 -5.68 -35.78
C PRO A 921 -16.80 -4.85 -34.57
N VAL A 922 -15.72 -4.11 -34.74
CA VAL A 922 -15.18 -3.15 -33.76
C VAL A 922 -15.14 -1.76 -34.38
N HIS A 923 -15.37 -0.72 -33.57
CA HIS A 923 -15.36 0.66 -34.05
C HIS A 923 -14.10 1.36 -33.59
N ARG A 924 -13.31 1.86 -34.54
CA ARG A 924 -12.09 2.62 -34.26
C ARG A 924 -12.29 4.09 -34.57
N PHE A 925 -12.18 4.91 -33.53
CA PHE A 925 -12.21 6.37 -33.58
C PHE A 925 -10.78 6.91 -33.75
N VAL A 926 -10.58 7.75 -34.78
CA VAL A 926 -9.31 8.40 -35.09
C VAL A 926 -9.57 9.83 -35.59
N MET A 927 -9.01 10.83 -34.91
CA MET A 927 -9.01 12.23 -35.32
C MET A 927 -7.80 12.57 -36.19
N THR A 928 -6.65 12.01 -35.85
CA THR A 928 -5.36 12.29 -36.51
C THR A 928 -5.30 11.63 -37.87
N LYS A 929 -5.21 12.43 -38.94
CA LYS A 929 -5.09 11.93 -40.34
C LYS A 929 -3.64 11.67 -40.78
N LEU A 930 -2.70 11.64 -39.85
CA LEU A 930 -1.28 11.48 -40.16
C LEU A 930 -0.95 10.01 -40.46
N PRO A 931 -0.10 9.73 -41.46
CA PRO A 931 0.38 8.38 -41.70
C PRO A 931 1.21 7.88 -40.50
N PRO A 932 1.26 6.55 -40.24
CA PRO A 932 2.09 5.99 -39.18
C PRO A 932 3.54 6.47 -39.32
N VAL A 933 4.17 6.87 -38.21
CA VAL A 933 5.55 7.35 -38.23
C VAL A 933 6.46 6.24 -38.77
N ALA A 934 7.13 6.51 -39.89
CA ALA A 934 8.08 5.59 -40.49
C ALA A 934 9.24 5.32 -39.52
N GLN A 935 9.70 4.07 -39.52
CA GLN A 935 10.72 3.53 -38.62
C GLN A 935 11.94 4.47 -38.50
N ALA A 936 12.27 4.91 -37.28
CA ALA A 936 13.62 5.38 -37.00
C ALA A 936 14.54 4.15 -37.07
N ALA A 937 15.24 3.99 -38.19
CA ALA A 937 16.13 2.88 -38.51
C ALA A 937 17.42 2.86 -37.64
N ALA A 938 17.35 3.26 -36.37
CA ALA A 938 18.51 3.58 -35.56
C ALA A 938 18.89 2.56 -34.48
N ASP A 939 18.21 1.41 -34.34
CA ASP A 939 18.57 0.44 -33.28
C ASP A 939 18.59 -1.04 -33.67
N GLU A 940 18.68 -1.36 -34.97
CA GLU A 940 18.90 -2.74 -35.44
C GLU A 940 20.17 -2.86 -36.28
N SER A 941 21.33 -2.76 -35.61
CA SER A 941 22.58 -3.32 -36.12
C SER A 941 23.41 -4.01 -35.04
N ARG A 942 22.75 -4.62 -34.05
CA ARG A 942 23.31 -5.81 -33.40
C ARG A 942 22.60 -7.01 -34.00
N LEU A 943 23.14 -7.50 -35.12
CA LEU A 943 22.90 -8.87 -35.57
C LEU A 943 23.02 -9.79 -34.34
N PRO A 944 22.12 -10.76 -34.14
CA PRO A 944 22.32 -11.76 -33.11
C PRO A 944 23.69 -12.36 -33.37
N GLN A 945 24.66 -12.09 -32.48
CA GLN A 945 25.88 -12.87 -32.46
C GLN A 945 25.40 -14.31 -32.40
N GLN A 946 25.73 -15.10 -33.43
CA GLN A 946 25.61 -16.55 -33.34
C GLN A 946 26.30 -16.93 -32.04
N VAL A 947 25.52 -17.24 -31.02
CA VAL A 947 26.05 -17.74 -29.78
C VAL A 947 26.74 -19.03 -30.19
N PRO A 948 28.07 -19.14 -30.04
CA PRO A 948 28.75 -20.38 -30.37
C PRO A 948 28.06 -21.52 -29.60
N PRO A 949 27.97 -22.72 -30.18
CA PRO A 949 27.35 -23.85 -29.50
C PRO A 949 27.94 -23.95 -28.09
N LEU A 950 27.05 -23.98 -27.10
CA LEU A 950 27.43 -24.01 -25.70
C LEU A 950 28.46 -25.13 -25.50
N PRO A 951 29.63 -24.85 -24.90
CA PRO A 951 30.66 -25.86 -24.71
C PRO A 951 30.06 -27.12 -24.07
N VAL A 952 30.43 -28.29 -24.58
CA VAL A 952 29.89 -29.59 -24.10
C VAL A 952 30.10 -29.77 -22.59
N GLY A 953 31.08 -29.08 -22.00
CA GLY A 953 31.33 -29.03 -20.56
C GLY A 953 30.21 -28.39 -19.73
N LEU A 954 29.33 -27.56 -20.30
CA LEU A 954 28.16 -27.00 -19.61
C LEU A 954 27.05 -28.02 -19.39
N PHE A 955 27.07 -29.14 -20.12
CA PHE A 955 26.15 -30.26 -19.95
C PHE A 955 26.74 -31.36 -19.05
N ARG A 956 27.96 -31.18 -18.56
CA ARG A 956 28.52 -32.02 -17.50
C ARG A 956 28.16 -31.42 -16.15
N PRO A 957 27.71 -32.22 -15.17
CA PRO A 957 27.53 -31.73 -13.81
C PRO A 957 28.85 -31.13 -13.33
N LEU A 958 28.78 -29.93 -12.76
CA LEU A 958 29.93 -29.27 -12.14
C LEU A 958 30.55 -30.25 -11.12
N PRO A 959 31.88 -30.34 -11.05
CA PRO A 959 32.51 -31.10 -9.98
C PRO A 959 31.96 -30.59 -8.63
N PRO A 960 31.80 -31.48 -7.63
CA PRO A 960 31.30 -31.08 -6.32
C PRO A 960 32.09 -29.89 -5.81
N TYR A 961 31.37 -28.89 -5.30
CA TYR A 961 31.96 -27.69 -4.73
C TYR A 961 32.94 -28.11 -3.62
N GLU A 962 34.25 -27.98 -3.87
CA GLU A 962 35.23 -28.06 -2.79
C GLU A 962 35.01 -26.82 -1.92
N GLU A 963 34.54 -27.03 -0.69
CA GLU A 963 34.48 -25.98 0.32
C GLU A 963 35.85 -25.30 0.37
N LEU A 964 35.90 -24.03 -0.02
CA LEU A 964 37.10 -23.21 0.14
C LEU A 964 37.45 -23.24 1.63
N PRO A 965 38.59 -23.85 2.02
CA PRO A 965 38.93 -23.93 3.42
C PRO A 965 39.08 -22.51 3.96
N ARG A 966 38.50 -22.26 5.15
CA ARG A 966 38.63 -20.96 5.82
C ARG A 966 40.10 -20.53 5.84
N PRO A 967 40.43 -19.30 5.44
CA PRO A 967 41.82 -18.85 5.37
C PRO A 967 42.48 -18.98 6.75
N LEU A 968 43.65 -19.58 6.79
CA LEU A 968 44.45 -19.72 8.01
C LEU A 968 45.01 -18.36 8.38
N SER A 969 44.64 -17.84 9.55
CA SER A 969 45.33 -16.70 10.13
C SER A 969 46.69 -17.18 10.68
N PRO A 970 47.81 -16.49 10.39
CA PRO A 970 49.13 -16.84 10.90
C PRO A 970 49.22 -16.94 12.43
N SER A 971 48.38 -16.19 13.15
CA SER A 971 48.28 -16.24 14.61
C SER A 971 47.52 -17.46 15.15
N GLY A 972 46.64 -18.07 14.34
CA GLY A 972 45.88 -19.28 14.69
C GLY A 972 46.51 -20.60 14.20
N ALA A 973 47.61 -20.53 13.43
CA ALA A 973 48.25 -21.70 12.84
C ALA A 973 48.94 -22.63 13.86
N SER A 974 49.21 -22.17 15.08
CA SER A 974 49.79 -22.99 16.16
C SER A 974 48.82 -24.08 16.67
N ALA A 975 47.51 -23.87 16.56
CA ALA A 975 46.49 -24.82 16.98
C ALA A 975 46.45 -26.12 16.15
N LEU A 976 47.22 -26.19 15.05
CA LEU A 976 47.33 -27.35 14.17
C LEU A 976 48.54 -28.25 14.46
N ILE A 977 49.46 -27.85 15.36
CA ILE A 977 50.75 -28.53 15.58
C ILE A 977 50.84 -29.23 16.95
N ASP A 978 50.23 -28.70 18.03
CA ASP A 978 50.32 -29.28 19.39
C ASP A 978 48.95 -29.34 20.11
N GLU A 979 48.58 -30.51 20.65
CA GLU A 979 47.42 -30.73 21.54
C GLU A 979 47.68 -30.31 23.02
N ALA A 980 48.78 -29.63 23.32
CA ALA A 980 49.14 -29.27 24.69
C ALA A 980 48.76 -27.82 25.07
N LYS A 981 47.80 -27.74 25.99
CA LYS A 981 47.40 -26.60 26.87
C LYS A 981 48.19 -25.30 26.75
N GLU A 982 47.69 -24.36 25.96
CA GLU A 982 47.60 -22.95 26.32
C GLU A 982 46.18 -22.45 26.04
N ALA A 983 45.60 -21.69 26.97
CA ALA A 983 44.27 -21.12 26.82
C ALA A 983 44.27 -20.14 25.65
N VAL A 984 43.55 -20.50 24.59
CA VAL A 984 43.17 -19.59 23.52
C VAL A 984 42.42 -18.43 24.16
N VAL A 985 43.05 -17.25 24.21
CA VAL A 985 42.34 -16.02 24.52
C VAL A 985 41.49 -15.68 23.28
N ASP A 986 40.21 -15.97 23.42
CA ASP A 986 39.06 -15.44 22.67
C ASP A 986 39.16 -15.35 21.14
N THR A 987 38.56 -16.33 20.47
CA THR A 987 37.96 -16.15 19.15
C THR A 987 36.58 -15.51 19.30
N ARG A 988 36.51 -14.20 19.58
CA ARG A 988 35.24 -13.45 19.55
C ARG A 988 35.07 -12.71 18.23
N SER A 989 33.93 -12.93 17.59
CA SER A 989 33.47 -12.18 16.41
C SER A 989 32.89 -10.84 16.85
N PRO A 990 33.28 -9.68 16.28
CA PRO A 990 32.79 -8.36 16.71
C PRO A 990 31.32 -8.08 16.38
N VAL A 991 30.62 -9.03 15.77
CA VAL A 991 29.28 -8.82 15.18
C VAL A 991 28.16 -9.41 16.05
N LEU A 992 28.47 -10.25 17.05
CA LEU A 992 27.44 -11.06 17.71
C LEU A 992 27.37 -11.03 19.24
N ASP A 993 28.28 -10.39 19.98
CA ASP A 993 28.16 -10.31 21.44
C ASP A 993 28.49 -8.91 22.01
N SER A 994 27.71 -8.51 23.02
CA SER A 994 27.71 -7.22 23.72
C SER A 994 29.05 -6.84 24.37
N GLU A 995 29.34 -5.53 24.36
CA GLU A 995 30.55 -4.87 24.89
C GLU A 995 30.92 -5.32 26.31
N ALA A 996 32.08 -5.96 26.45
CA ALA A 996 32.85 -5.98 27.68
C ALA A 996 34.23 -5.38 27.37
N GLU A 997 34.59 -4.31 28.08
CA GLU A 997 35.78 -3.51 27.83
C GLU A 997 37.06 -4.36 27.76
N PRO A 998 37.96 -4.14 26.77
CA PRO A 998 39.23 -4.83 26.69
C PRO A 998 40.10 -4.51 27.92
N GLY A 999 40.68 -5.53 28.57
CA GLY A 999 41.54 -5.33 29.74
C GLY A 999 42.70 -4.35 29.49
N PHE A 1000 43.10 -3.60 30.52
CA PHE A 1000 44.12 -2.52 30.49
C PHE A 1000 45.40 -2.85 29.69
N ALA A 1001 45.88 -4.09 29.75
CA ALA A 1001 47.08 -4.53 29.02
C ALA A 1001 46.89 -4.56 27.48
N VAL A 1002 45.68 -4.89 27.01
CA VAL A 1002 45.33 -4.94 25.58
C VAL A 1002 45.18 -3.53 25.03
N MET A 1003 44.45 -2.66 25.74
CA MET A 1003 44.33 -1.24 25.39
C MET A 1003 45.69 -0.55 25.29
N ARG A 1004 46.57 -0.83 26.25
CA ARG A 1004 47.94 -0.34 26.24
C ARG A 1004 48.72 -0.84 25.02
N GLY A 1005 48.68 -2.14 24.73
CA GLY A 1005 49.38 -2.70 23.58
C GLY A 1005 48.95 -2.09 22.25
N LEU A 1006 47.64 -1.91 22.04
CA LEU A 1006 47.07 -1.28 20.85
C LEU A 1006 47.56 0.16 20.68
N ALA A 1007 47.60 0.93 21.76
CA ALA A 1007 48.09 2.30 21.72
C ALA A 1007 49.59 2.39 21.37
N LEU A 1008 50.44 1.51 21.93
CA LEU A 1008 51.87 1.49 21.60
C LEU A 1008 52.11 1.07 20.14
N HIS A 1009 51.39 0.07 19.63
CA HIS A 1009 51.46 -0.33 18.22
C HIS A 1009 51.08 0.82 17.30
N LYS A 1010 50.00 1.53 17.62
CA LYS A 1010 49.54 2.69 16.84
C LYS A 1010 50.55 3.83 16.82
N LEU A 1011 51.20 4.10 17.94
CA LEU A 1011 52.28 5.10 18.00
C LEU A 1011 53.49 4.68 17.16
N LEU A 1012 53.95 3.43 17.24
CA LEU A 1012 55.06 2.92 16.42
C LEU A 1012 54.71 2.86 14.92
N GLN A 1013 53.43 2.75 14.58
CA GLN A 1013 52.93 2.87 13.20
C GLN A 1013 53.02 4.32 12.69
N MET A 1014 52.53 5.29 13.46
CA MET A 1014 52.30 6.65 12.98
C MET A 1014 53.53 7.57 13.11
N LEU A 1015 54.21 7.53 14.26
CA LEU A 1015 55.29 8.48 14.60
C LEU A 1015 56.45 8.55 13.61
N PRO A 1016 56.87 7.46 12.94
CA PRO A 1016 57.92 7.53 11.91
C PRO A 1016 57.60 8.45 10.74
N GLY A 1017 56.31 8.76 10.49
CA GLY A 1017 55.86 9.72 9.48
C GLY A 1017 55.90 11.20 9.92
N PHE A 1018 56.18 11.48 11.19
CA PHE A 1018 56.31 12.84 11.72
C PHE A 1018 57.77 13.30 11.72
N ALA A 1019 57.99 14.62 11.66
CA ALA A 1019 59.29 15.23 11.88
C ALA A 1019 59.80 14.95 13.30
N GLU A 1020 61.12 14.81 13.48
CA GLU A 1020 61.71 14.29 14.72
C GLU A 1020 61.41 15.16 15.96
N ASP A 1021 61.31 16.47 15.77
CA ASP A 1021 60.93 17.49 16.74
C ASP A 1021 59.43 17.44 17.11
N GLU A 1022 58.57 16.97 16.21
CA GLU A 1022 57.11 16.88 16.43
C GLU A 1022 56.65 15.56 17.07
N ARG A 1023 57.46 14.49 16.95
CA ARG A 1023 57.10 13.13 17.41
C ARG A 1023 56.71 13.07 18.88
N GLN A 1024 57.46 13.73 19.75
CA GLN A 1024 57.21 13.68 21.20
C GLN A 1024 55.89 14.37 21.57
N GLY A 1025 55.58 15.51 20.93
CA GLY A 1025 54.33 16.23 21.13
C GLY A 1025 53.12 15.46 20.62
N ALA A 1026 53.20 14.91 19.41
CA ALA A 1026 52.15 14.09 18.80
C ALA A 1026 51.85 12.82 19.63
N ALA A 1027 52.89 12.14 20.11
CA ALA A 1027 52.76 10.96 20.96
C ALA A 1027 52.05 11.26 22.29
N ALA A 1028 52.40 12.38 22.94
CA ALA A 1028 51.76 12.80 24.19
C ALA A 1028 50.28 13.14 23.98
N GLN A 1029 49.94 13.89 22.94
CA GLN A 1029 48.55 14.23 22.61
C GLN A 1029 47.70 12.98 22.31
N TYR A 1030 48.25 12.01 21.58
CA TYR A 1030 47.56 10.75 21.31
C TYR A 1030 47.29 9.97 22.59
N LEU A 1031 48.27 9.84 23.50
CA LEU A 1031 48.12 9.11 24.76
C LEU A 1031 47.14 9.77 25.73
N ILE A 1032 46.97 11.10 25.69
CA ILE A 1032 45.94 11.82 26.46
C ILE A 1032 44.54 11.38 26.03
N ARG A 1033 44.32 11.17 24.73
CA ARG A 1033 43.02 10.74 24.19
C ARG A 1033 42.80 9.24 24.30
N ALA A 1034 43.79 8.44 23.88
CA ALA A 1034 43.70 6.99 23.81
C ALA A 1034 43.81 6.30 25.19
N GLY A 1035 44.38 6.99 26.18
CA GLY A 1035 44.54 6.51 27.55
C GLY A 1035 43.98 7.49 28.57
N ALA A 1036 42.82 8.11 28.28
CA ALA A 1036 42.19 9.10 29.17
C ALA A 1036 42.02 8.55 30.61
N ASP A 1037 41.66 7.27 30.72
CA ASP A 1037 41.41 6.57 31.99
C ASP A 1037 42.68 5.95 32.62
N TRP A 1038 43.87 6.18 32.04
CA TRP A 1038 45.12 5.64 32.58
C TRP A 1038 45.76 6.59 33.60
N PRO A 1039 46.42 6.07 34.65
CA PRO A 1039 47.26 6.89 35.52
C PRO A 1039 48.33 7.64 34.72
N GLU A 1040 48.58 8.91 35.07
CA GLU A 1040 49.55 9.76 34.36
C GLU A 1040 50.95 9.13 34.30
N ALA A 1041 51.36 8.46 35.38
CA ALA A 1041 52.63 7.73 35.43
C ALA A 1041 52.71 6.61 34.36
N GLU A 1042 51.61 5.95 34.03
CA GLU A 1042 51.58 4.90 33.01
C GLU A 1042 51.58 5.47 31.59
N ARG A 1043 50.91 6.62 31.35
CA ARG A 1043 51.03 7.36 30.08
C ARG A 1043 52.47 7.83 29.85
N ASN A 1044 53.12 8.35 30.88
CA ASN A 1044 54.51 8.80 30.80
C ASN A 1044 55.49 7.63 30.56
N LYS A 1045 55.27 6.46 31.18
CA LYS A 1045 56.04 5.24 30.90
C LYS A 1045 55.85 4.75 29.45
N ALA A 1046 54.61 4.74 28.94
CA ALA A 1046 54.33 4.35 27.57
C ALA A 1046 55.01 5.29 26.56
N LEU A 1047 54.92 6.60 26.79
CA LEU A 1047 55.61 7.62 26.00
C LEU A 1047 57.13 7.40 26.02
N ALA A 1048 57.73 7.21 27.20
CA ALA A 1048 59.17 6.99 27.34
C ALA A 1048 59.63 5.71 26.62
N SER A 1049 58.87 4.62 26.72
CA SER A 1049 59.16 3.35 26.03
C SER A 1049 59.16 3.51 24.51
N VAL A 1050 58.13 4.14 23.93
CA VAL A 1050 58.05 4.37 22.47
C VAL A 1050 59.17 5.27 21.99
N MET A 1051 59.46 6.37 22.72
CA MET A 1051 60.54 7.29 22.34
C MET A 1051 61.93 6.64 22.48
N ALA A 1052 62.13 5.76 23.47
CA ALA A 1052 63.38 5.01 23.62
C ALA A 1052 63.62 4.08 22.43
N ILE A 1053 62.58 3.43 21.91
CA ILE A 1053 62.66 2.58 20.70
C ILE A 1053 62.98 3.43 19.46
N LEU A 1054 62.30 4.56 19.27
CA LEU A 1054 62.50 5.40 18.08
C LEU A 1054 63.86 6.12 18.07
N ARG A 1055 64.45 6.40 19.24
CA ARG A 1055 65.77 7.04 19.39
C ARG A 1055 66.94 6.05 19.40
N ASP A 1056 66.68 4.74 19.51
CA ASP A 1056 67.73 3.73 19.50
C ASP A 1056 68.31 3.57 18.09
N SER A 1057 69.60 3.86 17.93
CA SER A 1057 70.30 3.80 16.64
C SER A 1057 70.27 2.41 16.01
N ARG A 1058 70.09 1.34 16.81
CA ARG A 1058 69.97 -0.04 16.30
C ARG A 1058 68.67 -0.27 15.53
N PHE A 1059 67.63 0.51 15.82
CA PHE A 1059 66.30 0.39 15.18
C PHE A 1059 66.05 1.44 14.10
N ALA A 1060 66.98 2.38 13.89
CA ALA A 1060 66.83 3.46 12.91
C ALA A 1060 66.50 2.95 11.48
N GLY A 1061 67.08 1.83 11.06
CA GLY A 1061 66.78 1.21 9.76
C GLY A 1061 65.40 0.55 9.66
N LEU A 1062 64.76 0.20 10.79
CA LEU A 1062 63.40 -0.35 10.83
C LEU A 1062 62.33 0.75 10.82
N PHE A 1063 62.69 1.94 11.29
CA PHE A 1063 61.80 3.10 11.39
C PHE A 1063 62.08 4.20 10.36
N SER A 1064 62.81 3.88 9.28
CA SER A 1064 63.06 4.81 8.18
C SER A 1064 61.79 5.10 7.37
N SER A 1065 61.81 6.17 6.57
CA SER A 1065 60.74 6.51 5.62
C SER A 1065 60.53 5.46 4.51
N SER A 1066 61.52 4.58 4.29
CA SER A 1066 61.44 3.45 3.35
C SER A 1066 60.78 2.20 3.94
N SER A 1067 60.50 2.19 5.24
CA SER A 1067 59.77 1.10 5.91
C SER A 1067 58.26 1.31 5.80
N ARG A 1068 57.51 0.22 5.68
CA ARG A 1068 56.04 0.23 5.66
C ARG A 1068 55.51 -0.40 6.94
N ALA A 1069 54.54 0.26 7.57
CA ALA A 1069 53.81 -0.31 8.69
C ALA A 1069 52.51 -0.98 8.20
N GLU A 1070 52.03 -1.97 8.94
CA GLU A 1070 50.70 -2.59 8.71
C GLU A 1070 50.52 -3.19 7.30
N VAL A 1071 51.50 -3.96 6.83
CA VAL A 1071 51.46 -4.56 5.48
C VAL A 1071 50.58 -5.81 5.49
N ALA A 1072 49.43 -5.74 4.80
CA ALA A 1072 48.58 -6.91 4.56
C ALA A 1072 49.24 -7.85 3.53
N VAL A 1073 49.32 -9.13 3.88
CA VAL A 1073 49.87 -10.18 3.03
C VAL A 1073 48.88 -11.33 2.91
N MET A 1074 48.71 -11.82 1.69
CA MET A 1074 47.87 -12.97 1.39
C MET A 1074 48.57 -13.84 0.36
N GLY A 1075 48.48 -15.15 0.52
CA GLY A 1075 48.98 -16.11 -0.45
C GLY A 1075 48.62 -17.53 -0.05
N SER A 1076 49.08 -18.49 -0.84
CA SER A 1076 48.78 -19.90 -0.62
C SER A 1076 50.05 -20.67 -0.30
N ILE A 1077 50.00 -21.52 0.73
CA ILE A 1077 51.08 -22.43 1.09
C ILE A 1077 50.51 -23.85 1.15
N GLU A 1078 51.29 -24.82 0.66
CA GLU A 1078 50.95 -26.23 0.76
C GLU A 1078 51.25 -26.74 2.17
N VAL A 1079 50.21 -27.22 2.86
CA VAL A 1079 50.30 -27.76 4.22
C VAL A 1079 49.72 -29.17 4.21
N LYS A 1080 50.54 -30.19 4.51
CA LYS A 1080 50.16 -31.62 4.49
C LYS A 1080 49.48 -32.06 3.17
N GLY A 1081 50.04 -31.64 2.03
CA GLY A 1081 49.54 -32.01 0.70
C GLY A 1081 48.25 -31.31 0.24
N ARG A 1082 47.81 -30.25 0.96
CA ARG A 1082 46.68 -29.40 0.56
C ARG A 1082 47.10 -27.95 0.48
N LEU A 1083 46.69 -27.27 -0.59
CA LEU A 1083 46.91 -25.83 -0.75
C LEU A 1083 46.00 -25.07 0.23
N ARG A 1084 46.57 -24.29 1.15
CA ARG A 1084 45.80 -23.46 2.09
C ARG A 1084 46.09 -21.99 1.88
N SER A 1085 45.03 -21.19 1.83
CA SER A 1085 45.13 -19.73 1.79
C SER A 1085 45.48 -19.19 3.18
N ILE A 1086 46.50 -18.35 3.23
CA ILE A 1086 46.98 -17.66 4.43
C ILE A 1086 46.76 -16.17 4.22
N SER A 1087 46.18 -15.51 5.21
CA SER A 1087 45.99 -14.06 5.23
C SER A 1087 46.44 -13.50 6.58
N GLY A 1088 47.31 -12.50 6.57
CA GLY A 1088 47.78 -11.86 7.78
C GLY A 1088 48.32 -10.46 7.55
N LYS A 1089 48.67 -9.78 8.64
CA LYS A 1089 49.14 -8.40 8.64
C LYS A 1089 50.47 -8.34 9.37
N ILE A 1090 51.48 -7.78 8.71
CA ILE A 1090 52.82 -7.59 9.26
C ILE A 1090 52.89 -6.19 9.87
N ASP A 1091 53.27 -6.08 11.15
CA ASP A 1091 53.36 -4.78 11.84
C ASP A 1091 54.36 -3.84 11.17
N ARG A 1092 55.53 -4.35 10.75
CA ARG A 1092 56.56 -3.57 10.06
C ARG A 1092 57.32 -4.40 9.03
N LEU A 1093 57.47 -3.83 7.84
CA LEU A 1093 58.27 -4.38 6.75
C LEU A 1093 59.27 -3.33 6.27
N ALA A 1094 60.56 -3.61 6.45
CA ALA A 1094 61.65 -2.78 5.94
C ALA A 1094 62.32 -3.47 4.75
N VAL A 1095 62.35 -2.79 3.60
CA VAL A 1095 62.91 -3.34 2.36
C VAL A 1095 64.14 -2.51 1.97
N THR A 1096 65.31 -3.14 2.01
CA THR A 1096 66.56 -2.56 1.46
C THR A 1096 66.96 -3.28 0.16
N PRO A 1097 67.96 -2.78 -0.60
CA PRO A 1097 68.40 -3.45 -1.82
C PRO A 1097 68.90 -4.88 -1.58
N GLU A 1098 69.49 -5.17 -0.43
CA GLU A 1098 70.11 -6.47 -0.09
C GLU A 1098 69.23 -7.37 0.80
N ARG A 1099 68.33 -6.79 1.62
CA ARG A 1099 67.54 -7.54 2.62
C ARG A 1099 66.10 -7.06 2.76
N VAL A 1100 65.22 -7.97 3.18
CA VAL A 1100 63.83 -7.69 3.57
C VAL A 1100 63.66 -8.10 5.03
N SER A 1101 63.35 -7.16 5.92
CA SER A 1101 63.21 -7.41 7.35
C SER A 1101 61.75 -7.30 7.78
N ILE A 1102 61.22 -8.40 8.30
CA ILE A 1102 59.89 -8.54 8.88
C ILE A 1102 60.01 -8.31 10.37
N VAL A 1103 59.26 -7.35 10.93
CA VAL A 1103 59.23 -7.12 12.38
C VAL A 1103 57.80 -7.12 12.90
N ASP A 1104 57.58 -7.89 13.95
CA ASP A 1104 56.30 -8.00 14.65
C ASP A 1104 56.48 -7.52 16.09
N TYR A 1105 55.53 -6.72 16.57
CA TYR A 1105 55.62 -6.03 17.86
C TYR A 1105 54.91 -6.85 18.94
N LYS A 1106 55.55 -7.01 20.10
CA LYS A 1106 54.99 -7.74 21.24
C LYS A 1106 55.07 -6.93 22.53
N THR A 1107 54.09 -7.13 23.41
CA THR A 1107 53.89 -6.37 24.66
C THR A 1107 53.94 -7.27 25.91
N ASN A 1108 54.46 -8.50 25.77
CA ASN A 1108 54.46 -9.53 26.83
C ASN A 1108 55.21 -9.08 28.10
N ARG A 1109 54.68 -9.50 29.27
CA ARG A 1109 55.30 -9.33 30.60
C ARG A 1109 55.53 -10.68 31.28
N PRO A 1110 56.78 -11.02 31.67
CA PRO A 1110 58.03 -10.34 31.33
C PRO A 1110 58.43 -10.57 29.86
N ALA A 1111 59.14 -9.61 29.26
CA ALA A 1111 59.69 -9.76 27.92
C ALA A 1111 60.82 -10.83 27.90
N PRO A 1112 60.82 -11.78 26.95
CA PRO A 1112 61.87 -12.79 26.80
C PRO A 1112 63.27 -12.18 26.78
N ALA A 1113 64.22 -12.84 27.46
CA ALA A 1113 65.62 -12.41 27.51
C ALA A 1113 66.48 -13.05 26.41
N SER A 1114 66.04 -14.17 25.83
CA SER A 1114 66.75 -14.91 24.78
C SER A 1114 65.77 -15.63 23.86
N LEU A 1115 66.26 -16.09 22.70
CA LEU A 1115 65.48 -16.86 21.71
C LEU A 1115 64.81 -18.10 22.32
N ALA A 1116 65.44 -18.75 23.29
CA ALA A 1116 64.90 -19.96 23.94
C ALA A 1116 63.62 -19.70 24.77
N GLN A 1117 63.35 -18.44 25.10
CA GLN A 1117 62.16 -18.02 25.87
C GLN A 1117 61.07 -17.45 24.96
N VAL A 1118 61.26 -17.43 23.64
CA VAL A 1118 60.25 -16.96 22.68
C VAL A 1118 59.22 -18.07 22.45
N PRO A 1119 57.91 -17.78 22.59
CA PRO A 1119 56.86 -18.76 22.31
C PRO A 1119 56.97 -19.35 20.88
N PRO A 1120 56.86 -20.68 20.70
CA PRO A 1120 56.93 -21.33 19.39
C PRO A 1120 55.92 -20.77 18.37
N ALA A 1121 54.75 -20.33 18.85
CA ALA A 1121 53.71 -19.72 18.00
C ALA A 1121 54.19 -18.46 17.27
N TYR A 1122 55.04 -17.63 17.89
CA TYR A 1122 55.57 -16.42 17.25
C TYR A 1122 56.63 -16.75 16.20
N ILE A 1123 57.42 -17.81 16.41
CA ILE A 1123 58.40 -18.30 15.43
C ILE A 1123 57.65 -18.83 14.19
N LEU A 1124 56.59 -19.60 14.39
CA LEU A 1124 55.74 -20.12 13.31
C LEU A 1124 55.05 -18.99 12.52
N GLN A 1125 54.49 -18.00 13.20
CA GLN A 1125 53.84 -16.84 12.58
C GLN A 1125 54.80 -16.11 11.62
N LEU A 1126 56.02 -15.81 12.08
CA LEU A 1126 57.04 -15.14 11.28
C LEU A 1126 57.61 -16.04 10.18
N ALA A 1127 57.68 -17.36 10.39
CA ALA A 1127 58.06 -18.33 9.35
C ALA A 1127 57.06 -18.33 8.19
N LEU A 1128 55.75 -18.24 8.47
CA LEU A 1128 54.71 -18.13 7.43
C LEU A 1128 54.83 -16.82 6.63
N TYR A 1129 55.06 -15.68 7.30
CA TYR A 1129 55.30 -14.42 6.59
C TYR A 1129 56.55 -14.46 5.72
N ARG A 1130 57.64 -15.06 6.22
CA ARG A 1130 58.88 -15.25 5.45
C ARG A 1130 58.62 -16.13 4.22
N ALA A 1131 57.86 -17.21 4.36
CA ALA A 1131 57.52 -18.10 3.25
C ALA A 1131 56.66 -17.41 2.18
N LEU A 1132 55.69 -16.57 2.59
CA LEU A 1132 54.86 -15.79 1.65
C LEU A 1132 55.64 -14.70 0.91
N LEU A 1133 56.62 -14.05 1.58
CA LEU A 1133 57.38 -12.94 0.99
C LEU A 1133 58.59 -13.40 0.16
N LYS A 1134 59.15 -14.58 0.41
CA LYS A 1134 60.35 -15.09 -0.29
C LYS A 1134 60.17 -15.14 -1.83
N PRO A 1135 59.02 -15.58 -2.40
CA PRO A 1135 58.80 -15.54 -3.85
C PRO A 1135 58.72 -14.12 -4.44
N LEU A 1136 58.30 -13.13 -3.65
CA LEU A 1136 58.11 -11.75 -4.10
C LEU A 1136 59.42 -10.95 -4.19
N TYR A 1137 60.48 -11.41 -3.52
CA TYR A 1137 61.79 -10.75 -3.50
C TYR A 1137 62.92 -11.70 -3.90
N PRO A 1138 62.95 -12.18 -5.16
CA PRO A 1138 64.02 -13.07 -5.63
C PRO A 1138 65.38 -12.36 -5.54
N GLY A 1139 66.36 -13.01 -4.91
CA GLY A 1139 67.72 -12.49 -4.75
C GLY A 1139 67.97 -11.62 -3.50
N ARG A 1140 66.96 -11.40 -2.63
CA ARG A 1140 67.14 -10.70 -1.34
C ARG A 1140 67.02 -11.65 -0.15
N ALA A 1141 67.80 -11.41 0.91
CA ALA A 1141 67.69 -12.18 2.14
C ALA A 1141 66.47 -11.70 2.95
N VAL A 1142 65.48 -12.58 3.17
CA VAL A 1142 64.31 -12.29 4.02
C VAL A 1142 64.60 -12.72 5.46
N THR A 1143 64.71 -11.74 6.36
CA THR A 1143 64.94 -11.92 7.80
C THR A 1143 63.70 -11.54 8.61
N ALA A 1144 63.57 -12.08 9.82
CA ALA A 1144 62.45 -11.78 10.72
C ALA A 1144 62.95 -11.53 12.15
N ALA A 1145 62.29 -10.60 12.85
CA ALA A 1145 62.61 -10.27 14.24
C ALA A 1145 61.34 -9.92 15.04
N LEU A 1146 61.41 -10.13 16.35
CA LEU A 1146 60.39 -9.70 17.30
C LEU A 1146 60.89 -8.49 18.07
N LEU A 1147 60.12 -7.40 18.08
CA LEU A 1147 60.41 -6.21 18.86
C LEU A 1147 59.50 -6.18 20.08
N PHE A 1148 60.09 -6.30 21.26
CA PHE A 1148 59.35 -6.15 22.51
C PHE A 1148 59.29 -4.67 22.88
N THR A 1149 58.10 -4.17 23.17
CA THR A 1149 57.86 -2.74 23.38
C THR A 1149 58.07 -2.32 24.85
N GLU A 1150 57.88 -3.24 25.79
CA GLU A 1150 58.09 -3.05 27.23
C GLU A 1150 59.54 -2.74 27.61
N ALA A 1151 60.48 -3.40 26.93
CA ALA A 1151 61.90 -3.12 27.01
C ALA A 1151 62.43 -3.09 25.56
N PRO A 1152 63.20 -2.09 25.12
CA PRO A 1152 63.64 -1.91 23.73
C PRO A 1152 64.60 -3.04 23.30
N ARG A 1153 64.03 -4.22 23.08
CA ARG A 1153 64.74 -5.47 22.78
C ARG A 1153 64.21 -6.02 21.47
N LEU A 1154 65.13 -6.22 20.55
CA LEU A 1154 64.88 -6.87 19.28
C LEU A 1154 65.52 -8.26 19.33
N ILE A 1155 64.72 -9.30 19.12
CA ILE A 1155 65.19 -10.68 19.01
C ILE A 1155 65.08 -11.08 17.55
N GLU A 1156 66.23 -11.19 16.86
CA GLU A 1156 66.28 -11.73 15.51
C GLU A 1156 66.09 -13.24 15.53
N LEU A 1157 65.25 -13.75 14.63
CA LEU A 1157 65.00 -15.18 14.51
C LEU A 1157 65.98 -15.81 13.51
N PRO A 1158 66.76 -16.83 13.90
CA PRO A 1158 67.63 -17.55 12.97
C PRO A 1158 66.81 -18.21 11.86
N ALA A 1159 67.36 -18.22 10.64
CA ALA A 1159 66.71 -18.86 9.49
C ALA A 1159 66.35 -20.32 9.76
N GLN A 1160 67.28 -21.07 10.38
CA GLN A 1160 67.09 -22.48 10.73
C GLN A 1160 65.91 -22.70 11.68
N ALA A 1161 65.71 -21.83 12.69
CA ALA A 1161 64.60 -21.97 13.62
C ALA A 1161 63.23 -21.74 12.95
N MET A 1162 63.17 -20.85 11.96
CA MET A 1162 61.95 -20.62 11.17
C MET A 1162 61.71 -21.74 10.15
N ASP A 1163 62.77 -22.27 9.54
CA ASP A 1163 62.68 -23.39 8.61
C ASP A 1163 62.20 -24.66 9.35
N ASP A 1164 62.72 -24.94 10.55
CA ASP A 1164 62.28 -26.04 11.41
C ASP A 1164 60.82 -25.89 11.86
N ALA A 1165 60.38 -24.67 12.19
CA ALA A 1165 58.99 -24.40 12.56
C ALA A 1165 58.02 -24.59 11.38
N LEU A 1166 58.43 -24.19 10.17
CA LEU A 1166 57.64 -24.38 8.97
C LEU A 1166 57.54 -25.86 8.58
N ALA A 1167 58.65 -26.60 8.68
CA ALA A 1167 58.70 -28.04 8.42
C ALA A 1167 57.74 -28.84 9.31
N ARG A 1168 57.66 -28.49 10.61
CA ARG A 1168 56.67 -29.07 11.54
C ARG A 1168 55.22 -28.83 11.14
N LEU A 1169 54.90 -27.69 10.53
CA LEU A 1169 53.54 -27.39 10.04
C LEU A 1169 53.24 -28.14 8.74
N THR A 1170 54.18 -28.15 7.79
CA THR A 1170 53.99 -28.74 6.46
C THR A 1170 54.07 -30.26 6.47
N GLY A 1171 54.67 -30.87 7.51
CA GLY A 1171 54.86 -32.31 7.66
C GLY A 1171 56.03 -32.86 6.84
N ALA A 1172 57.02 -32.01 6.53
CA ALA A 1172 58.20 -32.34 5.72
C ALA A 1172 59.44 -32.58 6.58
#